data_AF-A0A416HS76-F1
#
_entry.id   AF-A0A416HS76-F1
#
_cell.length_a   1.000
_cell.length_b   1.000
_cell.length_c   1.000
_cell.angle_alpha   90.00
_cell.angle_beta   90.00
_cell.angle_gamma   90.00
#
_symmetry.space_group_name_H-M   'P 1'
#
loop_
_entity.id
_entity.type
_entity.pdbx_description
1 polymer ?
#
loop_
_entity_poly.entity_id
_entity_poly.type
_entity_poly.pdbx_seq_one_letter_code
_entity_poly.pdbx_strand_id
1 'polypeptide(L)'
;MFTTDLHGQVVDVDYSKGTLFPKGGLSKAATLINQAKSEVPDGNTLLFDLGDVMYDYTTDYIYEHDQSETQPIYKAMASLNYDAIILGNHDYEYTLPYIQKQYETSGLKDKVIASNITDAVTGKHVFNENKIIEKTLKTKAGASVTVKVGVIGESIPILSKKRCDYTGVLNGEDMVANVKKETKILKDAGADIVVVLAHSGVGSEQPALMDENVGYALTQIDGVDAVLCGHKHSNFCADGTTHYDTYPGVDTKTGLVNGKNLVMVANSGQGIGVIDLGVSAGKRIVTRKSQIKKTQINTGINQTIAAYMDKWGAVFGADSTEILAELKSSARWQNYFGTVEDSSPIQLLNDMAISYGLEYQNNDNTECKGLPVVAASRYSRYGAGSGLDYYDIKDNFTSADLYQLMNYRIQLWRYKVTGAQLKEWLEWAASAYETAGSNVITTGSAISSPSPSPAATATPSATSVADPSGQPQDSVLTQSANKGISQTSDLLAGIINYKGSKPLQYSLQELYLTDLSRFYVMDGVEYTIDTKVAPRYNYDGKKVNDTRRVTNITRNGLPVKDTDEFLLIVNRLDSTKVPELFTTQAMTKLSAADTRAYFKKYMQKQSECGTLGNLEDNNWDVKYSGQYNYVLKTGSGASDLIGQRSWIKEKLDSSEDFDYYRAELSKKSTQDTSGPDLNLAALNEIETNHPVRVAVQATDRSGIASLTYLQGKYNDASIAWNSAKAVENGYISCDKNSIYSVRAVDGNGNTTIRYIRINNINEGVLEAPKVDTYTNRKVYITGTAEPVTTIYFELEDSTVYKTTVPDSGAFKYALPPQNAGKKVFVYVKDDEGRCSARTVVTVKRTGPNKPVMDKMTTAVRTVSGELNDKNVYPVFILESKKTVFMQDDGTEELYKQSDIYNKDYKVEKLNMNIAGDGSYNFQLPYLLTAKTEFKMRTIDVANRVSMGTKRVVKQTVPAKPTMQTVSNKSTMVKVFSEEKCKSATITVGKKTYTIKTKKYISSKKMYRYQKKIKKTNSGVKVNAYVTNSKGNSPVLKTKKTEVVPDTPKTDKIKAGAKKITGHVDVVGDGSEKDGVTVDNTRTKVFVIVNKKKYTASIDFEGNYIVKLKSKLYSGNKVTVKARNKKGMGIAKKYTVK
;
A
#
# COMPACT_ATOMS: atom_id res chain seq x y z
N MET A 1 7.05 33.13 -0.74
CA MET A 1 5.87 32.84 -1.58
C MET A 1 5.58 31.36 -1.47
N PHE A 2 4.34 30.93 -1.71
CA PHE A 2 4.02 29.51 -1.67
C PHE A 2 2.80 29.10 -2.49
N THR A 3 2.77 27.82 -2.82
CA THR A 3 1.61 27.07 -3.30
C THR A 3 1.20 26.03 -2.25
N THR A 4 0.00 25.47 -2.42
CA THR A 4 -0.51 24.38 -1.60
C THR A 4 -1.57 23.63 -2.40
N ASP A 5 -1.84 22.38 -2.03
CA ASP A 5 -2.98 21.62 -2.53
C ASP A 5 -3.03 21.61 -4.06
N LEU A 6 -1.88 21.39 -4.71
CA LEU A 6 -1.77 21.42 -6.17
C LEU A 6 -2.57 20.29 -6.83
N HIS A 7 -2.77 19.16 -6.14
CA HIS A 7 -3.71 18.10 -6.53
C HIS A 7 -3.48 17.64 -7.98
N GLY A 8 -2.22 17.39 -8.37
CA GLY A 8 -1.84 16.98 -9.72
C GLY A 8 -2.06 18.01 -10.85
N GLN A 9 -2.65 19.17 -10.56
CA GLN A 9 -3.12 20.15 -11.54
C GLN A 9 -1.97 20.97 -12.16
N VAL A 10 -1.29 20.41 -13.16
CA VAL A 10 -0.19 21.11 -13.87
C VAL A 10 -0.70 22.20 -14.80
N VAL A 11 -1.75 21.89 -15.57
CA VAL A 11 -2.32 22.73 -16.64
C VAL A 11 -3.71 23.24 -16.28
N ASP A 12 -4.31 24.07 -17.11
CA ASP A 12 -5.67 24.61 -16.95
C ASP A 12 -6.74 23.71 -17.55
N VAL A 13 -6.55 22.38 -17.51
CA VAL A 13 -7.51 21.37 -17.96
C VAL A 13 -7.80 20.40 -16.82
N ASP A 14 -9.07 20.24 -16.46
CA ASP A 14 -9.52 19.22 -15.52
C ASP A 14 -9.85 17.95 -16.32
N TYR A 15 -8.86 17.07 -16.44
CA TYR A 15 -9.00 15.82 -17.18
C TYR A 15 -10.03 14.86 -16.57
N SER A 16 -10.36 15.01 -15.28
CA SER A 16 -11.41 14.20 -14.66
C SER A 16 -12.81 14.61 -15.12
N LYS A 17 -12.97 15.88 -15.52
CA LYS A 17 -14.22 16.44 -16.05
C LYS A 17 -14.23 16.62 -17.56
N GLY A 18 -13.11 16.40 -18.24
CA GLY A 18 -12.95 16.67 -19.68
C GLY A 18 -13.17 18.14 -20.05
N THR A 19 -12.98 19.08 -19.11
CA THR A 19 -13.30 20.51 -19.31
C THR A 19 -12.11 21.41 -18.96
N LEU A 20 -12.13 22.63 -19.51
CA LEU A 20 -11.15 23.66 -19.17
C LEU A 20 -11.35 24.12 -17.72
N PHE A 21 -10.25 24.31 -16.99
CA PHE A 21 -10.18 24.92 -15.68
C PHE A 21 -9.47 26.28 -15.74
N PRO A 22 -10.11 27.31 -16.33
CA PRO A 22 -9.44 28.54 -16.79
C PRO A 22 -8.81 29.39 -15.68
N LYS A 23 -9.21 29.15 -14.42
CA LYS A 23 -8.72 29.85 -13.23
C LYS A 23 -7.67 29.05 -12.45
N GLY A 24 -7.25 27.86 -12.87
CA GLY A 24 -6.27 27.07 -12.11
C GLY A 24 -5.18 26.43 -12.96
N GLY A 25 -4.34 25.64 -12.30
CA GLY A 25 -3.14 25.04 -12.87
C GLY A 25 -1.85 25.70 -12.40
N LEU A 26 -0.85 24.86 -12.07
CA LEU A 26 0.50 25.32 -11.75
C LEU A 26 1.10 26.17 -12.88
N SER A 27 0.72 25.92 -14.14
CA SER A 27 1.16 26.71 -15.30
C SER A 27 0.74 28.18 -15.22
N LYS A 28 -0.45 28.49 -14.68
CA LYS A 28 -0.91 29.87 -14.43
C LYS A 28 -0.33 30.43 -13.14
N ALA A 29 -0.28 29.64 -12.07
CA ALA A 29 0.35 30.04 -10.81
C ALA A 29 1.84 30.39 -11.01
N ALA A 30 2.56 29.67 -11.88
CA ALA A 30 3.94 29.95 -12.24
C ALA A 30 4.14 31.34 -12.86
N THR A 31 3.16 31.84 -13.63
CA THR A 31 3.18 33.23 -14.13
C THR A 31 3.15 34.22 -12.98
N LEU A 32 2.29 34.00 -11.98
CA LEU A 32 2.22 34.85 -10.78
C LEU A 32 3.48 34.72 -9.91
N ILE A 33 4.08 33.53 -9.82
CA ILE A 33 5.36 33.30 -9.12
C ILE A 33 6.46 34.12 -9.77
N ASN A 34 6.58 34.07 -11.10
CA ASN A 34 7.60 34.83 -11.83
C ASN A 34 7.39 36.34 -11.70
N GLN A 35 6.13 36.80 -11.76
CA GLN A 35 5.80 38.20 -11.50
C GLN A 35 6.21 38.62 -10.08
N ALA A 36 5.85 37.84 -9.06
CA ALA A 36 6.22 38.14 -7.68
C ALA A 36 7.75 38.09 -7.46
N LYS A 37 8.48 37.20 -8.13
CA LYS A 37 9.96 37.20 -8.12
C LYS A 37 10.54 38.50 -8.70
N SER A 38 9.91 39.08 -9.71
CA SER A 38 10.38 40.33 -10.35
C SER A 38 10.13 41.60 -9.53
N GLU A 39 9.26 41.53 -8.50
CA GLU A 39 8.92 42.68 -7.65
C GLU A 39 10.01 43.02 -6.62
N VAL A 40 10.99 42.12 -6.43
CA VAL A 40 12.10 42.27 -5.49
C VAL A 40 13.43 41.99 -6.18
N PRO A 41 14.58 42.44 -5.62
CA PRO A 41 15.88 42.12 -6.18
C PRO A 41 16.07 40.61 -6.37
N ASP A 42 16.78 40.23 -7.44
CA ASP A 42 17.04 38.82 -7.73
C ASP A 42 17.74 38.13 -6.54
N GLY A 43 17.30 36.90 -6.24
CA GLY A 43 17.75 36.17 -5.06
C GLY A 43 17.10 36.56 -3.73
N ASN A 44 16.26 37.60 -3.64
CA ASN A 44 15.55 37.97 -2.41
C ASN A 44 14.25 37.17 -2.16
N THR A 45 14.10 36.01 -2.79
CA THR A 45 12.87 35.21 -2.68
C THR A 45 13.13 33.80 -2.16
N LEU A 46 12.11 33.27 -1.49
CA LEU A 46 11.95 31.86 -1.18
C LEU A 46 10.58 31.38 -1.68
N LEU A 47 10.55 30.20 -2.27
CA LEU A 47 9.37 29.53 -2.80
C LEU A 47 9.13 28.20 -2.09
N PHE A 48 7.94 28.02 -1.53
CA PHE A 48 7.57 26.85 -0.76
C PHE A 48 6.31 26.17 -1.30
N ASP A 49 6.17 24.87 -1.06
CA ASP A 49 4.91 24.15 -1.26
C ASP A 49 4.47 23.49 0.05
N LEU A 50 3.18 23.53 0.33
CA LEU A 50 2.61 23.07 1.59
C LEU A 50 1.97 21.67 1.50
N GLY A 51 2.26 20.86 0.48
CA GLY A 51 1.78 19.48 0.40
C GLY A 51 0.39 19.33 -0.22
N ASP A 52 -0.09 18.09 -0.26
CA ASP A 52 -1.19 17.62 -1.12
C ASP A 52 -0.88 17.87 -2.60
N VAL A 53 0.30 17.45 -3.02
CA VAL A 53 0.71 17.56 -4.42
C VAL A 53 0.15 16.40 -5.23
N MET A 54 0.26 15.17 -4.71
CA MET A 54 -0.30 13.98 -5.36
C MET A 54 -1.71 13.73 -4.85
N TYR A 55 -2.71 14.23 -5.58
CA TYR A 55 -4.10 13.99 -5.26
C TYR A 55 -5.03 14.37 -6.42
N ASP A 56 -5.21 13.49 -7.40
CA ASP A 56 -6.27 13.58 -8.42
C ASP A 56 -6.32 12.32 -9.30
N TYR A 57 -7.19 12.34 -10.31
CA TYR A 57 -7.25 11.30 -11.34
C TYR A 57 -5.91 11.08 -12.04
N THR A 58 -5.19 12.15 -12.39
CA THR A 58 -3.97 12.04 -13.22
C THR A 58 -2.82 11.38 -12.48
N THR A 59 -2.61 11.78 -11.22
CA THR A 59 -1.58 11.23 -10.34
C THR A 59 -1.85 9.76 -10.00
N ASP A 60 -3.12 9.40 -9.72
CA ASP A 60 -3.54 8.03 -9.49
C ASP A 60 -3.38 7.15 -10.75
N TYR A 61 -3.77 7.64 -11.92
CA TYR A 61 -3.63 6.91 -13.17
C TYR A 61 -2.17 6.56 -13.43
N ILE A 62 -1.27 7.55 -13.30
CA ILE A 62 0.18 7.34 -13.51
C ILE A 62 0.72 6.35 -12.47
N TYR A 63 0.30 6.45 -11.21
CA TYR A 63 0.70 5.49 -10.17
C TYR A 63 0.22 4.06 -10.47
N GLU A 64 -0.96 3.88 -11.05
CA GLU A 64 -1.53 2.57 -11.37
C GLU A 64 -0.93 1.95 -12.63
N HIS A 65 -0.57 2.76 -13.62
CA HIS A 65 -0.10 2.28 -14.93
C HIS A 65 1.42 2.31 -15.09
N ASP A 66 2.12 3.25 -14.46
CA ASP A 66 3.57 3.40 -14.59
C ASP A 66 4.22 4.02 -13.33
N GLN A 67 4.46 3.18 -12.31
CA GLN A 67 5.18 3.59 -11.09
C GLN A 67 6.65 3.96 -11.35
N SER A 68 7.17 3.77 -12.57
CA SER A 68 8.51 4.22 -12.96
C SER A 68 8.57 5.69 -13.34
N GLU A 69 7.46 6.22 -13.82
CA GLU A 69 7.34 7.61 -14.22
C GLU A 69 7.43 8.56 -13.02
N THR A 70 8.11 9.68 -13.22
CA THR A 70 8.09 10.79 -12.26
C THR A 70 6.89 11.67 -12.56
N GLN A 71 6.07 11.94 -11.55
CA GLN A 71 4.84 12.71 -11.68
C GLN A 71 5.12 14.07 -12.35
N PRO A 72 4.36 14.45 -13.40
CA PRO A 72 4.52 15.72 -14.11
C PRO A 72 4.58 16.94 -13.20
N ILE A 73 3.74 16.97 -12.16
CA ILE A 73 3.67 18.06 -11.19
C ILE A 73 4.99 18.23 -10.43
N TYR A 74 5.67 17.15 -10.04
CA TYR A 74 6.98 17.25 -9.36
C TYR A 74 8.10 17.68 -10.30
N LYS A 75 8.05 17.30 -11.58
CA LYS A 75 8.99 17.83 -12.59
C LYS A 75 8.79 19.34 -12.79
N ALA A 76 7.54 19.78 -12.86
CA ALA A 76 7.19 21.19 -12.95
C ALA A 76 7.64 21.97 -11.71
N MET A 77 7.40 21.45 -10.49
CA MET A 77 7.87 22.07 -9.26
C MET A 77 9.40 22.14 -9.19
N ALA A 78 10.10 21.07 -9.59
CA ALA A 78 11.57 21.08 -9.63
C ALA A 78 12.10 22.21 -10.53
N SER A 79 11.50 22.44 -11.70
CA SER A 79 11.93 23.51 -12.62
C SER A 79 11.65 24.94 -12.12
N LEU A 80 10.69 25.11 -11.20
CA LEU A 80 10.41 26.39 -10.55
C LEU A 80 11.38 26.72 -9.39
N ASN A 81 12.27 25.78 -9.06
CA ASN A 81 13.28 25.89 -8.00
C ASN A 81 12.66 26.18 -6.62
N TYR A 82 11.70 25.36 -6.17
CA TYR A 82 11.22 25.40 -4.79
C TYR A 82 12.39 25.25 -3.81
N ASP A 83 12.37 25.98 -2.70
CA ASP A 83 13.41 25.97 -1.67
C ASP A 83 13.13 24.92 -0.58
N ALA A 84 11.85 24.70 -0.26
CA ALA A 84 11.37 23.63 0.61
C ALA A 84 9.95 23.20 0.21
N ILE A 85 9.62 21.93 0.43
CA ILE A 85 8.28 21.36 0.25
C ILE A 85 7.97 20.46 1.44
N ILE A 86 6.69 20.33 1.78
CA ILE A 86 6.22 19.39 2.81
C ILE A 86 5.23 18.40 2.22
N LEU A 87 4.79 17.44 3.03
CA LEU A 87 3.76 16.48 2.66
C LEU A 87 2.42 16.86 3.28
N GLY A 88 1.35 16.75 2.50
CA GLY A 88 -0.01 16.83 3.00
C GLY A 88 -0.58 15.45 3.29
N ASN A 89 -1.81 15.39 3.80
CA ASN A 89 -2.45 14.13 4.16
C ASN A 89 -2.64 13.19 2.95
N HIS A 90 -2.77 13.74 1.75
CA HIS A 90 -3.00 12.97 0.53
C HIS A 90 -1.73 12.39 -0.09
N ASP A 91 -0.57 13.00 0.15
CA ASP A 91 0.71 12.41 -0.27
C ASP A 91 0.92 11.05 0.42
N TYR A 92 0.45 10.89 1.66
CA TYR A 92 0.44 9.62 2.41
C TYR A 92 -0.64 8.62 1.96
N GLU A 93 -1.36 8.86 0.87
CA GLU A 93 -2.19 7.83 0.23
C GLU A 93 -1.34 6.89 -0.65
N TYR A 94 -0.12 7.30 -1.00
CA TYR A 94 0.84 6.49 -1.75
C TYR A 94 1.82 5.79 -0.81
N THR A 95 2.43 4.69 -1.28
CA THR A 95 3.42 3.94 -0.49
C THR A 95 4.70 4.75 -0.30
N LEU A 96 5.34 4.67 0.86
CA LEU A 96 6.54 5.44 1.19
C LEU A 96 7.69 5.24 0.18
N PRO A 97 7.98 4.01 -0.30
CA PRO A 97 8.98 3.82 -1.34
C PRO A 97 8.66 4.57 -2.65
N TYR A 98 7.37 4.69 -3.01
CA TYR A 98 6.95 5.46 -4.18
C TYR A 98 7.17 6.96 -3.97
N ILE A 99 6.73 7.49 -2.82
CA ILE A 99 6.92 8.91 -2.46
C ILE A 99 8.41 9.28 -2.48
N GLN A 100 9.25 8.48 -1.82
CA GLN A 100 10.71 8.70 -1.78
C GLN A 100 11.32 8.68 -3.18
N LYS A 101 10.90 7.75 -4.03
CA LYS A 101 11.32 7.68 -5.43
C LYS A 101 10.93 8.94 -6.20
N GLN A 102 9.70 9.44 -6.05
CA GLN A 102 9.26 10.66 -6.74
C GLN A 102 10.14 11.86 -6.40
N TYR A 103 10.54 12.01 -5.14
CA TYR A 103 11.45 13.08 -4.72
C TYR A 103 12.89 12.85 -5.18
N GLU A 104 13.36 11.60 -5.23
CA GLU A 104 14.67 11.24 -5.77
C GLU A 104 14.77 11.56 -7.27
N THR A 105 13.80 11.12 -8.06
CA THR A 105 13.84 11.24 -9.52
C THR A 105 13.50 12.64 -10.02
N SER A 106 12.75 13.43 -9.25
CA SER A 106 12.52 14.87 -9.52
C SER A 106 13.67 15.77 -9.04
N GLY A 107 14.56 15.27 -8.17
CA GLY A 107 15.60 16.07 -7.53
C GLY A 107 15.10 16.96 -6.39
N LEU A 108 13.92 16.67 -5.84
CA LEU A 108 13.31 17.41 -4.73
C LEU A 108 13.68 16.84 -3.34
N LYS A 109 14.31 15.67 -3.25
CA LYS A 109 14.60 14.96 -1.98
C LYS A 109 15.17 15.86 -0.87
N ASP A 110 16.19 16.67 -1.17
CA ASP A 110 16.88 17.52 -0.19
C ASP A 110 16.07 18.78 0.21
N LYS A 111 14.88 18.95 -0.38
CA LYS A 111 13.95 20.05 -0.12
C LYS A 111 12.73 19.60 0.70
N VAL A 112 12.55 18.30 0.90
CA VAL A 112 11.40 17.76 1.65
C VAL A 112 11.64 17.91 3.15
N ILE A 113 10.68 18.49 3.86
CA ILE A 113 10.68 18.64 5.32
C ILE A 113 9.43 17.98 5.89
N ALA A 114 9.59 17.15 6.92
CA ALA A 114 8.50 16.54 7.67
C ALA A 114 8.91 16.42 9.15
N SER A 115 8.78 17.55 9.85
CA SER A 115 9.25 17.75 11.23
C SER A 115 8.52 16.89 12.24
N ASN A 116 7.24 16.63 12.03
CA ASN A 116 6.41 15.89 12.98
C ASN A 116 6.16 14.42 12.57
N ILE A 117 6.88 13.90 11.57
CA ILE A 117 6.70 12.52 11.08
C ILE A 117 7.97 11.71 11.30
N THR A 118 7.84 10.58 11.99
CA THR A 118 8.94 9.66 12.30
C THR A 118 8.59 8.22 11.92
N ASP A 119 9.62 7.39 11.73
CA ASP A 119 9.49 5.95 11.63
C ASP A 119 9.05 5.37 12.98
N ALA A 120 7.93 4.63 12.99
CA ALA A 120 7.28 4.18 14.22
C ALA A 120 8.10 3.13 15.02
N VAL A 121 9.09 2.49 14.39
CA VAL A 121 9.93 1.47 15.03
C VAL A 121 11.21 2.08 15.60
N THR A 122 11.86 2.95 14.81
CA THR A 122 13.17 3.50 15.13
C THR A 122 13.11 4.89 15.78
N GLY A 123 11.97 5.58 15.66
CA GLY A 123 11.79 6.96 16.12
C GLY A 123 12.57 8.01 15.33
N LYS A 124 13.12 7.64 14.15
CA LYS A 124 13.92 8.55 13.31
C LYS A 124 13.06 9.27 12.28
N HIS A 125 13.43 10.50 11.93
CA HIS A 125 12.80 11.21 10.82
C HIS A 125 13.08 10.52 9.48
N VAL A 126 12.04 10.42 8.66
CA VAL A 126 12.07 9.78 7.33
C VAL A 126 12.50 10.77 6.24
N PHE A 127 12.19 12.04 6.44
CA PHE A 127 12.64 13.18 5.63
C PHE A 127 13.45 14.13 6.51
N ASN A 128 13.81 15.32 6.00
CA ASN A 128 14.50 16.29 6.84
C ASN A 128 13.58 16.72 8.00
N GLU A 129 14.12 16.72 9.22
CA GLU A 129 13.44 17.15 10.43
C GLU A 129 13.14 18.65 10.38
N ASN A 130 14.13 19.47 10.05
CA ASN A 130 13.97 20.90 9.81
C ASN A 130 15.07 21.37 8.84
N LYS A 131 15.06 22.66 8.46
CA LYS A 131 16.10 23.20 7.57
C LYS A 131 16.42 24.65 7.89
N ILE A 132 17.71 25.01 7.90
CA ILE A 132 18.14 26.42 7.81
C ILE A 132 18.55 26.71 6.37
N ILE A 133 17.88 27.69 5.76
CA ILE A 133 18.20 28.21 4.44
C ILE A 133 18.93 29.54 4.61
N GLU A 134 20.20 29.57 4.22
CA GLU A 134 20.98 30.81 4.22
C GLU A 134 20.75 31.55 2.89
N LYS A 135 20.29 32.80 2.96
CA LYS A 135 20.06 33.65 1.79
C LYS A 135 20.83 34.95 1.95
N THR A 136 21.61 35.31 0.93
CA THR A 136 22.27 36.62 0.87
C THR A 136 21.35 37.58 0.14
N LEU A 137 20.69 38.46 0.90
CA LEU A 137 19.72 39.42 0.41
C LEU A 137 20.40 40.72 -0.01
N LYS A 138 19.85 41.39 -1.01
CA LYS A 138 20.21 42.76 -1.40
C LYS A 138 19.23 43.77 -0.81
N THR A 139 19.76 44.73 -0.06
CA THR A 139 18.98 45.89 0.42
C THR A 139 18.64 46.85 -0.73
N LYS A 140 17.69 47.78 -0.51
CA LYS A 140 17.39 48.85 -1.48
C LYS A 140 18.61 49.72 -1.84
N ALA A 141 19.58 49.83 -0.93
CA ALA A 141 20.83 50.57 -1.14
C ALA A 141 21.95 49.69 -1.76
N GLY A 142 21.67 48.44 -2.14
CA GLY A 142 22.62 47.52 -2.79
C GLY A 142 23.54 46.73 -1.86
N ALA A 143 23.51 46.99 -0.55
CA ALA A 143 24.28 46.23 0.45
C ALA A 143 23.79 44.78 0.57
N SER A 144 24.72 43.85 0.80
CA SER A 144 24.43 42.42 1.02
C SER A 144 24.22 42.12 2.50
N VAL A 145 23.18 41.35 2.84
CA VAL A 145 22.90 40.85 4.20
C VAL A 145 22.58 39.36 4.14
N THR A 146 23.34 38.52 4.85
CA THR A 146 23.06 37.08 4.92
C THR A 146 22.11 36.78 6.07
N VAL A 147 20.92 36.28 5.72
CA VAL A 147 19.85 35.91 6.66
C VAL A 147 19.68 34.40 6.68
N LYS A 148 19.57 33.83 7.88
CA LYS A 148 19.31 32.41 8.12
C LYS A 148 17.82 32.22 8.39
N VAL A 149 17.11 31.58 7.45
CA VAL A 149 15.68 31.28 7.58
C VAL A 149 15.53 29.83 8.03
N GLY A 150 15.12 29.62 9.27
CA GLY A 150 14.70 28.32 9.78
C GLY A 150 13.32 27.96 9.25
N VAL A 151 13.18 26.74 8.74
CA VAL A 151 11.95 26.22 8.15
C VAL A 151 11.54 24.95 8.87
N ILE A 152 10.29 24.94 9.34
CA ILE A 152 9.62 23.79 9.97
C ILE A 152 8.51 23.34 9.02
N GLY A 153 8.39 22.03 8.82
CA GLY A 153 7.39 21.45 7.92
C GLY A 153 6.46 20.51 8.68
N GLU A 154 5.17 20.82 8.70
CA GLU A 154 4.17 20.11 9.49
C GLU A 154 3.13 19.42 8.58
N SER A 155 2.97 18.12 8.76
CA SER A 155 1.90 17.33 8.16
C SER A 155 0.76 17.10 9.16
N ILE A 156 -0.45 16.82 8.68
CA ILE A 156 -1.53 16.37 9.58
C ILE A 156 -1.08 15.09 10.30
N PRO A 157 -1.12 15.04 11.63
CA PRO A 157 -0.46 13.98 12.39
C PRO A 157 -1.19 12.62 12.28
N ILE A 158 -2.49 12.66 12.00
CA ILE A 158 -3.27 11.46 11.68
C ILE A 158 -3.22 11.23 10.17
N LEU A 159 -2.28 10.39 9.74
CA LEU A 159 -2.05 10.10 8.32
C LEU A 159 -3.26 9.42 7.67
N SER A 160 -3.53 9.75 6.40
CA SER A 160 -4.63 9.15 5.62
C SER A 160 -4.46 7.63 5.53
N LYS A 161 -5.58 6.91 5.70
CA LYS A 161 -5.67 5.44 5.56
C LYS A 161 -6.47 5.01 4.34
N LYS A 162 -6.77 5.94 3.42
CA LYS A 162 -7.71 5.69 2.31
C LYS A 162 -7.17 4.68 1.29
N ARG A 163 -5.86 4.69 1.05
CA ARG A 163 -5.18 3.81 0.08
C ARG A 163 -4.03 3.02 0.71
N CYS A 164 -3.15 3.67 1.46
CA CYS A 164 -2.08 3.02 2.24
C CYS A 164 -2.34 3.22 3.74
N ASP A 165 -2.09 2.18 4.55
CA ASP A 165 -2.15 2.28 6.01
C ASP A 165 -0.73 2.29 6.58
N TYR A 166 -0.40 3.38 7.29
CA TYR A 166 0.89 3.58 7.93
C TYR A 166 0.91 3.19 9.41
N THR A 167 -0.16 2.58 9.93
CA THR A 167 -0.23 2.11 11.32
C THR A 167 0.95 1.19 11.64
N GLY A 168 1.79 1.57 12.61
CA GLY A 168 2.99 0.85 13.00
C GLY A 168 4.19 1.01 12.04
N VAL A 169 4.07 1.85 11.01
CA VAL A 169 5.15 2.20 10.06
C VAL A 169 5.63 3.63 10.29
N LEU A 170 4.70 4.60 10.34
CA LEU A 170 5.00 5.99 10.64
C LEU A 170 4.22 6.45 11.87
N ASN A 171 4.78 7.42 12.59
CA ASN A 171 4.14 8.09 13.70
C ASN A 171 4.09 9.60 13.44
N GLY A 172 2.95 10.22 13.73
CA GLY A 172 2.75 11.66 13.68
C GLY A 172 2.78 12.27 15.09
N GLU A 173 3.40 13.43 15.22
CA GLU A 173 3.42 14.24 16.45
C GLU A 173 2.47 15.45 16.32
N ASP A 174 1.92 15.90 17.45
CA ASP A 174 1.09 17.11 17.51
C ASP A 174 1.83 18.32 16.94
N MET A 175 1.22 19.00 15.96
CA MET A 175 1.86 20.10 15.23
C MET A 175 2.24 21.27 16.13
N VAL A 176 1.39 21.65 17.09
CA VAL A 176 1.67 22.79 17.99
C VAL A 176 2.84 22.47 18.92
N ALA A 177 2.83 21.28 19.51
CA ALA A 177 3.92 20.80 20.36
C ALA A 177 5.24 20.68 19.58
N ASN A 178 5.18 20.12 18.36
CA ASN A 178 6.35 19.95 17.52
C ASN A 178 6.93 21.29 17.05
N VAL A 179 6.11 22.23 16.55
CA VAL A 179 6.58 23.57 16.16
C VAL A 179 7.24 24.29 17.32
N LYS A 180 6.72 24.17 18.55
CA LYS A 180 7.34 24.77 19.73
C LYS A 180 8.73 24.18 20.02
N LYS A 181 8.88 22.86 19.88
CA LYS A 181 10.16 22.13 20.01
C LYS A 181 11.15 22.58 18.93
N GLU A 182 10.74 22.53 17.67
CA GLU A 182 11.58 22.84 16.50
C GLU A 182 11.98 24.32 16.42
N THR A 183 11.08 25.23 16.81
CA THR A 183 11.39 26.67 16.86
C THR A 183 12.56 26.93 17.82
N LYS A 184 12.56 26.27 18.98
CA LYS A 184 13.68 26.37 19.93
C LYS A 184 14.97 25.84 19.31
N ILE A 185 14.94 24.66 18.69
CA ILE A 185 16.11 24.04 18.04
C ILE A 185 16.69 24.97 16.97
N LEU A 186 15.85 25.52 16.10
CA LEU A 186 16.29 26.42 15.02
C LEU A 186 16.83 27.74 15.55
N LYS A 187 16.21 28.33 16.58
CA LYS A 187 16.73 29.55 17.22
C LYS A 187 18.08 29.29 17.89
N ASP A 188 18.23 28.18 18.61
CA ASP A 188 19.49 27.78 19.24
C ASP A 188 20.59 27.50 18.18
N ALA A 189 20.20 27.05 16.98
CA ALA A 189 21.07 26.90 15.80
C ALA A 189 21.35 28.22 15.04
N GLY A 190 20.81 29.34 15.50
CA GLY A 190 21.09 30.68 14.96
C GLY A 190 20.18 31.13 13.82
N ALA A 191 18.96 30.59 13.72
CA ALA A 191 17.95 31.11 12.79
C ALA A 191 17.55 32.55 13.14
N ASP A 192 17.69 33.45 12.16
CA ASP A 192 17.27 34.84 12.28
C ASP A 192 15.73 34.95 12.22
N ILE A 193 15.13 34.19 11.30
CA ILE A 193 13.69 34.14 11.02
C ILE A 193 13.23 32.68 11.06
N VAL A 194 12.08 32.38 11.69
CA VAL A 194 11.48 31.03 11.66
C VAL A 194 10.14 31.06 10.91
N VAL A 195 10.04 30.22 9.88
CA VAL A 195 8.86 30.08 9.02
C VAL A 195 8.30 28.67 9.18
N VAL A 196 6.99 28.58 9.46
CA VAL A 196 6.29 27.30 9.56
C VAL A 196 5.49 27.07 8.29
N LEU A 197 5.79 25.96 7.61
CA LEU A 197 5.03 25.43 6.49
C LEU A 197 4.10 24.36 7.06
N ALA A 198 2.81 24.66 7.21
CA ALA A 198 1.86 23.74 7.81
C ALA A 198 0.80 23.32 6.80
N HIS A 199 0.69 22.01 6.55
CA HIS A 199 -0.44 21.45 5.84
C HIS A 199 -1.65 21.39 6.78
N SER A 200 -2.18 22.58 7.09
CA SER A 200 -3.20 22.83 8.11
C SER A 200 -4.03 24.03 7.68
N GLY A 201 -5.32 24.03 8.03
CA GLY A 201 -6.15 25.23 7.99
C GLY A 201 -5.81 26.24 9.10
N VAL A 202 -6.57 27.33 9.17
CA VAL A 202 -6.45 28.35 10.24
C VAL A 202 -6.80 27.76 11.60
N GLY A 203 -7.92 27.06 11.71
CA GLY A 203 -8.27 26.33 12.93
C GLY A 203 -8.91 27.16 14.04
N SER A 204 -9.11 26.53 15.19
CA SER A 204 -9.68 27.18 16.38
C SER A 204 -8.60 27.92 17.18
N GLU A 205 -9.02 28.80 18.11
CA GLU A 205 -8.10 29.52 19.01
C GLU A 205 -7.35 28.57 19.96
N GLN A 206 -7.98 27.45 20.31
CA GLN A 206 -7.48 26.43 21.23
C GLN A 206 -7.74 25.04 20.62
N PRO A 207 -6.90 24.62 19.66
CA PRO A 207 -7.09 23.34 18.99
C PRO A 207 -6.96 22.18 19.96
N ALA A 208 -7.67 21.09 19.68
CA ALA A 208 -7.49 19.85 20.43
C ALA A 208 -6.08 19.26 20.16
N LEU A 209 -5.65 18.34 21.02
CA LEU A 209 -4.42 17.58 20.75
C LEU A 209 -4.59 16.80 19.43
N MET A 210 -3.58 16.87 18.55
CA MET A 210 -3.58 16.24 17.22
C MET A 210 -4.59 16.83 16.22
N ASP A 211 -5.09 18.06 16.43
CA ASP A 211 -6.02 18.71 15.50
C ASP A 211 -5.40 18.87 14.09
N GLU A 212 -6.24 18.76 13.06
CA GLU A 212 -5.86 18.96 11.65
C GLU A 212 -5.70 20.45 11.29
N ASN A 213 -6.30 21.37 12.06
CA ASN A 213 -6.29 22.80 11.78
C ASN A 213 -5.78 23.61 12.98
N VAL A 214 -4.54 24.08 12.90
CA VAL A 214 -3.83 24.74 14.01
C VAL A 214 -3.16 26.06 13.62
N GLY A 215 -3.32 26.55 12.39
CA GLY A 215 -2.57 27.69 11.84
C GLY A 215 -2.59 28.95 12.70
N TYR A 216 -3.73 29.29 13.31
CA TYR A 216 -3.87 30.40 14.25
C TYR A 216 -3.03 30.17 15.52
N ALA A 217 -3.14 28.99 16.15
CA ALA A 217 -2.39 28.64 17.36
C ALA A 217 -0.87 28.68 17.14
N LEU A 218 -0.39 28.29 15.95
CA LEU A 218 1.03 28.37 15.60
C LEU A 218 1.57 29.80 15.63
N THR A 219 0.74 30.80 15.34
CA THR A 219 1.14 32.23 15.45
C THR A 219 1.37 32.67 16.90
N GLN A 220 0.83 31.97 17.89
CA GLN A 220 1.02 32.30 19.30
C GLN A 220 2.38 31.81 19.86
N ILE A 221 3.10 30.97 19.10
CA ILE A 221 4.37 30.39 19.56
C ILE A 221 5.51 31.43 19.47
N ASP A 222 6.12 31.74 20.60
CA ASP A 222 7.29 32.63 20.66
C ASP A 222 8.43 32.12 19.79
N GLY A 223 9.02 33.02 18.99
CA GLY A 223 10.11 32.70 18.06
C GLY A 223 9.67 32.33 16.64
N VAL A 224 8.41 31.98 16.42
CA VAL A 224 7.81 31.84 15.07
C VAL A 224 7.56 33.23 14.49
N ASP A 225 7.92 33.45 13.22
CA ASP A 225 7.76 34.74 12.53
C ASP A 225 6.68 34.75 11.46
N ALA A 226 6.42 33.61 10.80
CA ALA A 226 5.39 33.48 9.78
C ALA A 226 4.86 32.04 9.71
N VAL A 227 3.56 31.91 9.42
CA VAL A 227 2.86 30.63 9.26
C VAL A 227 2.18 30.61 7.89
N LEU A 228 2.42 29.55 7.14
CA LEU A 228 1.86 29.32 5.81
C LEU A 228 0.96 28.08 5.90
N CYS A 229 -0.28 28.21 5.43
CA CYS A 229 -1.33 27.22 5.60
C CYS A 229 -1.94 26.74 4.28
N GLY A 230 -2.56 25.56 4.33
CA GLY A 230 -3.19 24.84 3.22
C GLY A 230 -4.39 24.00 3.68
N HIS A 231 -4.59 22.83 3.09
CA HIS A 231 -5.54 21.77 3.52
C HIS A 231 -7.04 22.11 3.36
N LYS A 232 -7.49 23.29 3.79
CA LYS A 232 -8.92 23.69 3.74
C LYS A 232 -9.35 24.25 2.40
N HIS A 233 -8.48 24.26 1.39
CA HIS A 233 -8.73 24.74 0.03
C HIS A 233 -9.35 26.14 -0.03
N SER A 234 -9.09 26.97 0.97
CA SER A 234 -9.74 28.26 1.19
C SER A 234 -8.70 29.38 1.25
N ASN A 235 -9.11 30.61 1.00
CA ASN A 235 -8.24 31.77 1.14
C ASN A 235 -8.38 32.38 2.54
N PHE A 236 -7.27 32.75 3.15
CA PHE A 236 -7.23 33.57 4.37
C PHE A 236 -5.98 34.45 4.39
N CYS A 237 -6.13 35.75 4.64
CA CYS A 237 -5.02 36.68 4.81
C CYS A 237 -5.34 37.86 5.73
N ALA A 238 -6.22 37.64 6.73
CA ALA A 238 -6.68 38.67 7.67
C ALA A 238 -7.18 39.95 6.96
N ASP A 239 -8.12 39.81 6.02
CA ASP A 239 -8.66 40.91 5.20
C ASP A 239 -10.14 41.22 5.50
N GLY A 240 -10.71 40.61 6.54
CA GLY A 240 -12.10 40.82 6.97
C GLY A 240 -13.13 39.99 6.19
N THR A 241 -12.71 38.99 5.42
CA THR A 241 -13.61 38.19 4.56
C THR A 241 -14.05 36.85 5.16
N THR A 242 -13.47 36.45 6.30
CA THR A 242 -13.72 35.15 6.94
C THR A 242 -14.14 35.30 8.40
N HIS A 243 -14.69 34.25 9.00
CA HIS A 243 -15.03 34.30 10.44
C HIS A 243 -13.79 34.35 11.34
N TYR A 244 -12.64 33.85 10.88
CA TYR A 244 -11.37 33.90 11.61
C TYR A 244 -10.87 35.34 11.83
N ASP A 245 -11.33 36.30 11.02
CA ASP A 245 -11.00 37.73 11.17
C ASP A 245 -11.52 38.34 12.49
N THR A 246 -12.43 37.64 13.17
CA THR A 246 -12.97 38.05 14.47
C THR A 246 -12.14 37.57 15.66
N TYR A 247 -11.14 36.70 15.43
CA TYR A 247 -10.34 36.14 16.51
C TYR A 247 -9.47 37.21 17.19
N PRO A 248 -9.19 37.06 18.50
CA PRO A 248 -8.27 37.94 19.21
C PRO A 248 -6.90 38.03 18.52
N GLY A 249 -6.33 39.23 18.48
CA GLY A 249 -5.01 39.45 17.87
C GLY A 249 -4.97 39.41 16.35
N VAL A 250 -6.11 39.20 15.66
CA VAL A 250 -6.23 39.41 14.21
C VAL A 250 -6.48 40.89 13.94
N ASP A 251 -5.63 41.50 13.13
CA ASP A 251 -5.74 42.89 12.71
C ASP A 251 -5.96 42.95 11.20
N THR A 252 -7.19 43.22 10.81
CA THR A 252 -7.61 43.28 9.40
C THR A 252 -7.09 44.52 8.66
N LYS A 253 -6.59 45.53 9.38
CA LYS A 253 -5.98 46.71 8.76
C LYS A 253 -4.52 46.44 8.37
N THR A 254 -3.82 45.66 9.18
CA THR A 254 -2.42 45.31 8.93
C THR A 254 -2.25 43.95 8.23
N GLY A 255 -3.28 43.11 8.21
CA GLY A 255 -3.23 41.76 7.64
C GLY A 255 -2.38 40.80 8.47
N LEU A 256 -2.33 41.01 9.79
CA LEU A 256 -1.49 40.26 10.74
C LEU A 256 -2.36 39.51 11.76
N VAL A 257 -1.83 38.37 12.22
CA VAL A 257 -2.42 37.53 13.25
C VAL A 257 -1.40 37.38 14.37
N ASN A 258 -1.75 37.83 15.58
CA ASN A 258 -0.85 37.89 16.74
C ASN A 258 0.47 38.60 16.41
N GLY A 259 0.40 39.67 15.60
CA GLY A 259 1.56 40.44 15.13
C GLY A 259 2.44 39.74 14.09
N LYS A 260 2.01 38.60 13.55
CA LYS A 260 2.74 37.76 12.58
C LYS A 260 1.94 37.55 11.30
N ASN A 261 2.61 37.04 10.26
CA ASN A 261 1.95 36.72 9.00
C ASN A 261 1.35 35.31 9.08
N LEU A 262 0.06 35.19 8.77
CA LEU A 262 -0.63 33.93 8.56
C LEU A 262 -1.39 34.03 7.24
N VAL A 263 -1.05 33.17 6.27
CA VAL A 263 -1.69 33.15 4.95
C VAL A 263 -2.07 31.72 4.59
N MET A 264 -3.28 31.54 4.08
CA MET A 264 -3.76 30.30 3.48
C MET A 264 -4.29 30.60 2.07
N VAL A 265 -3.98 29.74 1.11
CA VAL A 265 -4.40 29.93 -0.29
C VAL A 265 -5.23 28.74 -0.75
N ALA A 266 -6.16 29.01 -1.66
CA ALA A 266 -6.95 27.97 -2.32
C ALA A 266 -6.07 26.98 -3.11
N ASN A 267 -6.70 25.89 -3.54
CA ASN A 267 -6.05 24.72 -4.14
C ASN A 267 -5.86 24.84 -5.67
N SER A 268 -5.21 23.82 -6.25
CA SER A 268 -5.12 23.53 -7.69
C SER A 268 -4.59 24.70 -8.53
N GLY A 269 -3.66 25.47 -7.97
CA GLY A 269 -3.02 26.60 -8.66
C GLY A 269 -3.94 27.80 -8.90
N GLN A 270 -5.03 27.95 -8.13
CA GLN A 270 -5.94 29.11 -8.21
C GLN A 270 -5.35 30.41 -7.64
N GLY A 271 -4.11 30.37 -7.19
CA GLY A 271 -3.36 31.52 -6.71
C GLY A 271 -2.05 31.13 -6.04
N ILE A 272 -1.37 32.13 -5.50
CA ILE A 272 -0.19 31.96 -4.66
C ILE A 272 -0.28 32.84 -3.42
N GLY A 273 0.31 32.36 -2.33
CA GLY A 273 0.45 33.12 -1.10
C GLY A 273 1.76 33.89 -1.10
N VAL A 274 1.74 35.16 -0.71
CA VAL A 274 2.93 36.00 -0.66
C VAL A 274 3.00 36.71 0.69
N ILE A 275 4.14 36.55 1.36
CA ILE A 275 4.49 37.21 2.61
C ILE A 275 5.76 38.02 2.33
N ASP A 276 5.68 39.34 2.56
CA ASP A 276 6.82 40.24 2.44
C ASP A 276 7.33 40.61 3.84
N LEU A 277 8.60 40.27 4.11
CA LEU A 277 9.29 40.61 5.34
C LEU A 277 10.42 41.60 5.02
N GLY A 278 10.31 42.83 5.53
CA GLY A 278 11.40 43.79 5.47
C GLY A 278 12.41 43.47 6.56
N VAL A 279 13.64 43.14 6.17
CA VAL A 279 14.72 42.76 7.11
C VAL A 279 15.79 43.86 7.14
N SER A 280 16.12 44.33 8.34
CA SER A 280 17.18 45.31 8.57
C SER A 280 18.59 44.70 8.46
N ALA A 281 19.63 45.53 8.37
CA ALA A 281 21.03 45.06 8.38
C ALA A 281 21.41 44.29 9.67
N GLY A 282 20.75 44.60 10.79
CA GLY A 282 20.83 43.86 12.05
C GLY A 282 19.99 42.58 12.08
N LYS A 283 19.49 42.13 10.92
CA LYS A 283 18.71 40.89 10.72
C LYS A 283 17.38 40.83 11.47
N ARG A 284 16.82 41.98 11.83
CA ARG A 284 15.50 42.08 12.48
C ARG A 284 14.43 42.39 11.44
N ILE A 285 13.26 41.76 11.58
CA ILE A 285 12.06 42.10 10.79
C ILE A 285 11.56 43.48 11.25
N VAL A 286 11.40 44.41 10.30
CA VAL A 286 10.96 45.79 10.55
C VAL A 286 9.64 46.13 9.87
N THR A 287 9.25 45.38 8.82
CA THR A 287 7.95 45.52 8.17
C THR A 287 7.40 44.15 7.77
N ARG A 288 6.08 44.02 7.75
CA ARG A 288 5.36 42.79 7.38
C ARG A 288 4.23 43.13 6.41
N LYS A 289 3.97 42.26 5.46
CA LYS A 289 2.78 42.32 4.59
C LYS A 289 2.34 40.91 4.19
N SER A 290 1.04 40.68 4.21
CA SER A 290 0.39 39.45 3.75
C SER A 290 -0.44 39.74 2.51
N GLN A 291 -0.42 38.87 1.50
CA GLN A 291 -1.29 39.00 0.32
C GLN A 291 -1.53 37.64 -0.35
N ILE A 292 -2.66 37.51 -1.03
CA ILE A 292 -2.99 36.39 -1.91
C ILE A 292 -3.08 36.93 -3.34
N LYS A 293 -2.29 36.39 -4.26
CA LYS A 293 -2.40 36.69 -5.69
C LYS A 293 -3.19 35.58 -6.36
N LYS A 294 -4.43 35.88 -6.77
CA LYS A 294 -5.33 34.93 -7.44
C LYS A 294 -5.09 34.93 -8.94
N THR A 295 -5.11 33.76 -9.55
CA THR A 295 -5.19 33.62 -11.00
C THR A 295 -6.54 34.11 -11.51
N GLN A 296 -6.55 34.58 -12.75
CA GLN A 296 -7.71 35.05 -13.48
C GLN A 296 -7.84 34.24 -14.77
N ILE A 297 -9.00 34.29 -15.43
CA ILE A 297 -9.24 33.62 -16.71
C ILE A 297 -8.15 34.01 -17.73
N ASN A 298 -7.80 35.29 -17.78
CA ASN A 298 -6.79 35.86 -18.66
C ASN A 298 -5.34 35.79 -18.12
N THR A 299 -5.09 35.15 -16.97
CA THR A 299 -3.71 34.92 -16.52
C THR A 299 -3.00 34.02 -17.54
N GLY A 300 -1.85 34.48 -18.03
CA GLY A 300 -1.05 33.77 -19.02
C GLY A 300 -0.54 32.42 -18.51
N ILE A 301 -0.42 31.46 -19.44
CA ILE A 301 0.07 30.11 -19.17
C ILE A 301 1.59 30.10 -19.35
N ASN A 302 2.32 29.64 -18.34
CA ASN A 302 3.74 29.32 -18.49
C ASN A 302 3.89 28.03 -19.31
N GLN A 303 4.32 28.18 -20.57
CA GLN A 303 4.41 27.07 -21.52
C GLN A 303 5.46 26.02 -21.12
N THR A 304 6.55 26.41 -20.46
CA THR A 304 7.55 25.47 -19.95
C THR A 304 6.97 24.57 -18.87
N ILE A 305 6.10 25.12 -18.02
CA ILE A 305 5.39 24.35 -16.99
C ILE A 305 4.32 23.45 -17.61
N ALA A 306 3.54 23.97 -18.56
CA ALA A 306 2.52 23.19 -19.25
C ALA A 306 3.10 21.97 -19.97
N ALA A 307 4.27 22.12 -20.60
CA ALA A 307 4.94 21.07 -21.37
C ALA A 307 5.27 19.80 -20.57
N TYR A 308 5.40 19.89 -19.23
CA TYR A 308 5.59 18.70 -18.40
C TYR A 308 4.40 17.74 -18.44
N MET A 309 3.21 18.24 -18.78
CA MET A 309 2.00 17.44 -18.90
C MET A 309 1.80 16.87 -20.30
N ASP A 310 2.43 17.37 -21.37
CA ASP A 310 2.09 17.03 -22.78
C ASP A 310 1.92 15.53 -23.06
N LYS A 311 2.89 14.70 -22.65
CA LYS A 311 2.83 13.23 -22.80
C LYS A 311 1.53 12.67 -22.23
N TRP A 312 1.21 13.05 -21.00
CA TRP A 312 0.08 12.52 -20.26
C TRP A 312 -1.23 13.24 -20.59
N GLY A 313 -1.16 14.53 -20.92
CA GLY A 313 -2.28 15.33 -21.36
C GLY A 313 -2.90 14.80 -22.65
N ALA A 314 -2.09 14.25 -23.57
CA ALA A 314 -2.60 13.52 -24.74
C ALA A 314 -3.35 12.24 -24.34
N VAL A 315 -2.82 11.46 -23.40
CA VAL A 315 -3.44 10.22 -22.89
C VAL A 315 -4.76 10.53 -22.18
N PHE A 316 -4.75 11.49 -21.26
CA PHE A 316 -5.93 11.86 -20.49
C PHE A 316 -6.96 12.61 -21.34
N GLY A 317 -6.52 13.43 -22.29
CA GLY A 317 -7.41 14.04 -23.27
C GLY A 317 -8.18 12.97 -24.03
N ALA A 318 -7.47 12.00 -24.61
CA ALA A 318 -8.09 10.88 -25.32
C ALA A 318 -9.06 10.08 -24.44
N ASP A 319 -8.64 9.68 -23.23
CA ASP A 319 -9.50 8.94 -22.30
C ASP A 319 -10.75 9.73 -21.90
N SER A 320 -10.61 11.01 -21.52
CA SER A 320 -11.73 11.86 -21.09
C SER A 320 -12.78 12.05 -22.19
N THR A 321 -12.37 12.08 -23.46
CA THR A 321 -13.26 12.24 -24.63
C THR A 321 -13.73 10.92 -25.24
N GLU A 322 -13.33 9.77 -24.69
CA GLU A 322 -13.79 8.47 -25.18
C GLU A 322 -15.31 8.38 -25.03
N ILE A 323 -16.01 8.13 -26.15
CA ILE A 323 -17.45 7.88 -26.17
C ILE A 323 -17.69 6.45 -25.69
N LEU A 324 -18.34 6.30 -24.54
CA LEU A 324 -18.68 5.00 -23.97
C LEU A 324 -20.03 4.49 -24.48
N ALA A 325 -20.97 5.40 -24.73
CA ALA A 325 -22.26 5.11 -25.33
C ALA A 325 -22.84 6.30 -26.10
N GLU A 326 -23.57 6.01 -27.17
CA GLU A 326 -24.39 6.98 -27.88
C GLU A 326 -25.80 7.01 -27.28
N LEU A 327 -26.34 8.21 -27.09
CA LEU A 327 -27.70 8.45 -26.64
C LEU A 327 -28.63 8.63 -27.84
N LYS A 328 -29.88 8.20 -27.71
CA LYS A 328 -30.93 8.52 -28.69
C LYS A 328 -31.10 10.05 -28.75
N SER A 329 -31.41 10.58 -29.93
CA SER A 329 -31.68 12.02 -30.11
C SER A 329 -32.84 12.56 -29.25
N SER A 330 -33.73 11.69 -28.79
CA SER A 330 -34.81 12.02 -27.86
C SER A 330 -34.40 11.98 -26.38
N ALA A 331 -33.20 11.53 -26.06
CA ALA A 331 -32.72 11.36 -24.69
C ALA A 331 -31.87 12.57 -24.24
N ARG A 332 -32.03 12.96 -22.98
CA ARG A 332 -31.21 13.97 -22.30
C ARG A 332 -31.09 13.57 -20.84
N TRP A 333 -29.91 13.13 -20.45
CA TRP A 333 -29.67 12.67 -19.09
C TRP A 333 -29.30 13.85 -18.21
N GLN A 334 -30.21 14.23 -17.31
CA GLN A 334 -30.06 15.41 -16.45
C GLN A 334 -30.64 15.18 -15.05
N ASN A 335 -30.18 15.93 -14.06
CA ASN A 335 -30.68 15.83 -12.67
C ASN A 335 -31.11 17.16 -12.02
N TYR A 336 -31.47 18.18 -12.81
CA TYR A 336 -31.94 19.47 -12.33
C TYR A 336 -33.13 19.37 -11.36
N PHE A 337 -33.94 18.32 -11.50
CA PHE A 337 -35.12 18.04 -10.66
C PHE A 337 -34.97 16.78 -9.81
N GLY A 338 -33.75 16.26 -9.63
CA GLY A 338 -33.46 14.97 -9.00
C GLY A 338 -33.91 14.79 -7.54
N THR A 339 -34.42 15.85 -6.91
CA THR A 339 -35.01 15.80 -5.57
C THR A 339 -36.54 15.66 -5.57
N VAL A 340 -37.19 15.76 -6.73
CA VAL A 340 -38.65 15.65 -6.88
C VAL A 340 -39.08 14.72 -8.02
N GLU A 341 -38.17 14.39 -8.92
CA GLU A 341 -38.33 13.48 -10.05
C GLU A 341 -37.13 12.54 -10.12
N ASP A 342 -37.37 11.35 -10.65
CA ASP A 342 -36.30 10.41 -10.98
C ASP A 342 -35.48 10.90 -12.20
N SER A 343 -34.28 10.36 -12.39
CA SER A 343 -33.35 10.84 -13.42
C SER A 343 -32.39 9.78 -13.93
N SER A 344 -32.13 9.77 -15.25
CA SER A 344 -31.22 8.82 -15.90
C SER A 344 -29.82 8.77 -15.26
N PRO A 345 -29.20 9.89 -14.81
CA PRO A 345 -27.94 9.87 -14.06
C PRO A 345 -27.95 8.98 -12.81
N ILE A 346 -29.00 9.04 -11.97
CA ILE A 346 -29.05 8.27 -10.72
C ILE A 346 -29.49 6.83 -10.97
N GLN A 347 -30.46 6.64 -11.88
CA GLN A 347 -30.87 5.32 -12.35
C GLN A 347 -29.66 4.56 -12.90
N LEU A 348 -28.83 5.18 -13.74
CA LEU A 348 -27.66 4.52 -14.29
C LEU A 348 -26.67 4.06 -13.20
N LEU A 349 -26.42 4.90 -12.18
CA LEU A 349 -25.57 4.53 -11.06
C LEU A 349 -26.12 3.32 -10.31
N ASN A 350 -27.44 3.28 -10.12
CA ASN A 350 -28.12 2.18 -9.45
C ASN A 350 -28.17 0.91 -10.31
N ASP A 351 -28.46 0.99 -11.61
CA ASP A 351 -28.41 -0.12 -12.55
C ASP A 351 -27.01 -0.77 -12.58
N MET A 352 -25.96 0.05 -12.64
CA MET A 352 -24.59 -0.46 -12.57
C MET A 352 -24.29 -1.14 -11.23
N ALA A 353 -24.80 -0.59 -10.12
CA ALA A 353 -24.67 -1.19 -8.80
C ALA A 353 -25.47 -2.49 -8.66
N ILE A 354 -26.69 -2.57 -9.22
CA ILE A 354 -27.52 -3.77 -9.24
C ILE A 354 -26.85 -4.84 -10.10
N SER A 355 -26.38 -4.51 -11.30
CA SER A 355 -25.64 -5.43 -12.18
C SER A 355 -24.43 -6.03 -11.45
N TYR A 356 -23.65 -5.19 -10.75
CA TYR A 356 -22.54 -5.66 -9.92
C TYR A 356 -22.99 -6.61 -8.80
N GLY A 357 -24.09 -6.28 -8.10
CA GLY A 357 -24.65 -7.13 -7.07
C GLY A 357 -25.14 -8.48 -7.60
N LEU A 358 -25.75 -8.50 -8.79
CA LEU A 358 -26.19 -9.71 -9.49
C LEU A 358 -24.99 -10.60 -9.85
N GLU A 359 -23.90 -10.05 -10.37
CA GLU A 359 -22.67 -10.82 -10.61
C GLU A 359 -22.09 -11.36 -9.31
N TYR A 360 -21.99 -10.51 -8.28
CA TYR A 360 -21.38 -10.86 -7.00
C TYR A 360 -22.04 -12.04 -6.29
N GLN A 361 -23.37 -12.04 -6.18
CA GLN A 361 -24.10 -13.13 -5.50
C GLN A 361 -24.01 -14.47 -6.23
N ASN A 362 -23.63 -14.46 -7.50
CA ASN A 362 -23.60 -15.65 -8.36
C ASN A 362 -22.19 -16.22 -8.57
N ASN A 363 -21.15 -15.38 -8.51
CA ASN A 363 -19.78 -15.79 -8.80
C ASN A 363 -18.97 -16.20 -7.57
N ASP A 364 -19.21 -15.60 -6.39
CA ASP A 364 -18.26 -15.71 -5.26
C ASP A 364 -18.86 -15.90 -3.86
N ASN A 365 -20.16 -15.67 -3.64
CA ASN A 365 -20.72 -15.67 -2.28
C ASN A 365 -22.02 -16.49 -2.14
N THR A 366 -21.93 -17.60 -1.40
CA THR A 366 -23.06 -18.48 -1.10
C THR A 366 -24.11 -17.87 -0.16
N GLU A 367 -23.74 -16.90 0.68
CA GLU A 367 -24.63 -16.33 1.71
C GLU A 367 -25.63 -15.31 1.16
N CYS A 368 -25.35 -14.73 0.00
CA CYS A 368 -26.21 -13.76 -0.69
C CYS A 368 -26.90 -14.35 -1.92
N LYS A 369 -26.70 -15.64 -2.20
CA LYS A 369 -27.19 -16.28 -3.42
C LYS A 369 -28.72 -16.29 -3.47
N GLY A 370 -29.27 -15.77 -4.56
CA GLY A 370 -30.70 -15.64 -4.78
C GLY A 370 -31.33 -14.45 -4.05
N LEU A 371 -30.55 -13.65 -3.33
CA LEU A 371 -31.10 -12.47 -2.68
C LEU A 371 -31.48 -11.40 -3.72
N PRO A 372 -32.59 -10.69 -3.48
CA PRO A 372 -32.90 -9.42 -4.12
C PRO A 372 -31.72 -8.45 -4.06
N VAL A 373 -31.37 -7.82 -5.17
CA VAL A 373 -30.36 -6.77 -5.18
C VAL A 373 -31.04 -5.41 -5.14
N VAL A 374 -30.65 -4.57 -4.19
CA VAL A 374 -31.10 -3.18 -4.07
C VAL A 374 -29.86 -2.31 -4.21
N ALA A 375 -29.96 -1.22 -4.96
CA ALA A 375 -28.91 -0.21 -4.99
C ALA A 375 -29.36 1.03 -4.21
N ALA A 376 -28.40 1.72 -3.60
CA ALA A 376 -28.60 3.05 -3.02
C ALA A 376 -27.47 3.98 -3.46
N SER A 377 -27.83 5.03 -4.19
CA SER A 377 -26.88 5.99 -4.73
C SER A 377 -27.21 7.42 -4.34
N ARG A 378 -26.18 8.25 -4.34
CA ARG A 378 -26.29 9.72 -4.23
C ARG A 378 -25.63 10.41 -5.41
N TYR A 379 -26.11 11.61 -5.74
CA TYR A 379 -25.48 12.48 -6.74
C TYR A 379 -24.12 13.00 -6.27
N SER A 380 -23.14 13.06 -7.17
CA SER A 380 -21.91 13.84 -6.94
C SER A 380 -21.98 15.28 -7.45
N ARG A 381 -22.95 15.59 -8.33
CA ARG A 381 -23.26 16.95 -8.81
C ARG A 381 -24.73 17.25 -8.58
N TYR A 382 -25.03 18.28 -7.80
CA TYR A 382 -26.41 18.58 -7.39
C TYR A 382 -26.65 20.07 -7.07
N GLY A 383 -25.81 20.95 -7.61
CA GLY A 383 -25.94 22.40 -7.43
C GLY A 383 -25.35 22.93 -6.13
N ALA A 384 -24.34 22.25 -5.55
CA ALA A 384 -23.68 22.71 -4.33
C ALA A 384 -22.70 23.86 -4.60
N GLY A 385 -21.94 23.75 -5.68
CA GLY A 385 -20.88 24.70 -6.02
C GLY A 385 -21.32 25.83 -6.95
N SER A 386 -22.22 25.57 -7.90
CA SER A 386 -22.76 26.55 -8.85
C SER A 386 -24.03 26.01 -9.52
N GLY A 387 -24.75 26.85 -10.26
CA GLY A 387 -25.90 26.42 -11.06
C GLY A 387 -25.55 25.54 -12.27
N LEU A 388 -24.26 25.38 -12.56
CA LEU A 388 -23.70 24.47 -13.56
C LEU A 388 -23.27 23.12 -12.95
N ASP A 389 -23.38 22.96 -11.63
CA ASP A 389 -23.04 21.74 -10.90
C ASP A 389 -24.18 20.69 -10.98
N TYR A 390 -24.66 20.41 -12.18
CA TYR A 390 -25.65 19.36 -12.48
C TYR A 390 -25.12 18.47 -13.60
N TYR A 391 -25.73 17.30 -13.79
CA TYR A 391 -25.57 16.51 -15.01
C TYR A 391 -26.51 17.06 -16.07
N ASP A 392 -26.01 17.20 -17.29
CA ASP A 392 -26.78 17.52 -18.48
C ASP A 392 -26.06 16.99 -19.71
N ILE A 393 -26.38 15.76 -20.10
CA ILE A 393 -25.68 14.97 -21.11
C ILE A 393 -26.61 14.71 -22.29
N LYS A 394 -26.11 14.97 -23.50
CA LYS A 394 -26.81 14.84 -24.79
C LYS A 394 -25.89 14.17 -25.79
N ASP A 395 -26.49 13.47 -26.75
CA ASP A 395 -25.84 12.79 -27.89
C ASP A 395 -24.86 11.66 -27.51
N ASN A 396 -23.84 11.94 -26.69
CA ASN A 396 -22.83 10.98 -26.28
C ASN A 396 -22.62 11.01 -24.78
N PHE A 397 -22.42 9.83 -24.21
CA PHE A 397 -21.96 9.64 -22.84
C PHE A 397 -20.48 9.24 -22.86
N THR A 398 -19.62 10.10 -22.30
CA THR A 398 -18.17 9.96 -22.35
C THR A 398 -17.57 9.39 -21.06
N SER A 399 -16.28 9.01 -21.07
CA SER A 399 -15.56 8.68 -19.83
C SER A 399 -15.56 9.83 -18.83
N ALA A 400 -15.45 11.09 -19.27
CA ALA A 400 -15.56 12.25 -18.39
C ALA A 400 -16.93 12.35 -17.72
N ASP A 401 -18.02 12.04 -18.43
CA ASP A 401 -19.36 12.00 -17.84
C ASP A 401 -19.46 10.89 -16.79
N LEU A 402 -18.89 9.72 -17.08
CA LEU A 402 -18.81 8.62 -16.12
C LEU A 402 -18.04 9.01 -14.86
N TYR A 403 -16.86 9.64 -15.00
CA TYR A 403 -16.04 10.06 -13.86
C TYR A 403 -16.67 11.22 -13.07
N GLN A 404 -17.59 11.98 -13.68
CA GLN A 404 -18.41 12.95 -12.97
C GLN A 404 -19.56 12.29 -12.19
N LEU A 405 -20.21 11.25 -12.75
CA LEU A 405 -21.22 10.44 -12.05
C LEU A 405 -20.63 9.66 -10.89
N MET A 406 -19.43 9.15 -11.09
CA MET A 406 -18.65 8.53 -10.04
C MET A 406 -17.29 9.20 -9.94
N ASN A 407 -17.17 10.13 -9.00
CA ASN A 407 -15.87 10.69 -8.70
C ASN A 407 -14.84 9.57 -8.46
N TYR A 408 -13.56 9.85 -8.73
CA TYR A 408 -12.49 8.86 -8.72
C TYR A 408 -12.25 8.15 -7.35
N ARG A 409 -13.07 8.44 -6.33
CA ARG A 409 -13.01 7.85 -4.99
C ARG A 409 -14.27 7.07 -4.61
N ILE A 410 -15.26 6.99 -5.50
CA ILE A 410 -16.46 6.16 -5.28
C ILE A 410 -16.06 4.67 -5.31
N GLN A 411 -16.66 3.93 -4.39
CA GLN A 411 -16.43 2.50 -4.18
C GLN A 411 -17.79 1.84 -3.99
N LEU A 412 -18.01 0.68 -4.59
CA LEU A 412 -19.20 -0.10 -4.29
C LEU A 412 -19.05 -0.84 -2.96
N TRP A 413 -19.88 -0.50 -2.00
CA TRP A 413 -20.00 -1.19 -0.72
C TRP A 413 -21.12 -2.23 -0.79
N ARG A 414 -20.91 -3.37 -0.13
CA ARG A 414 -21.88 -4.48 -0.10
C ARG A 414 -22.35 -4.74 1.32
N TYR A 415 -23.66 -4.78 1.49
CA TYR A 415 -24.32 -5.10 2.76
C TYR A 415 -25.36 -6.18 2.56
N LYS A 416 -25.44 -7.12 3.49
CA LYS A 416 -26.63 -7.94 3.67
C LYS A 416 -27.52 -7.23 4.69
N VAL A 417 -28.74 -6.87 4.31
CA VAL A 417 -29.66 -6.10 5.15
C VAL A 417 -31.03 -6.76 5.21
N THR A 418 -31.72 -6.55 6.32
CA THR A 418 -33.13 -6.91 6.50
C THR A 418 -34.05 -5.82 5.96
N GLY A 419 -35.31 -6.14 5.67
CA GLY A 419 -36.32 -5.16 5.27
C GLY A 419 -36.54 -4.07 6.33
N ALA A 420 -36.38 -4.39 7.62
CA ALA A 420 -36.41 -3.39 8.69
C ALA A 420 -35.27 -2.37 8.55
N GLN A 421 -34.04 -2.85 8.30
CA GLN A 421 -32.87 -1.98 8.10
C GLN A 421 -33.00 -1.14 6.83
N LEU A 422 -33.51 -1.73 5.74
CA LEU A 422 -33.74 -1.02 4.48
C LEU A 422 -34.74 0.14 4.67
N LYS A 423 -35.87 -0.13 5.35
CA LYS A 423 -36.89 0.88 5.68
C LYS A 423 -36.32 2.03 6.50
N GLU A 424 -35.54 1.72 7.53
CA GLU A 424 -34.93 2.75 8.36
C GLU A 424 -33.98 3.64 7.53
N TRP A 425 -33.22 3.06 6.59
CA TRP A 425 -32.29 3.84 5.76
C TRP A 425 -33.05 4.77 4.81
N LEU A 426 -34.16 4.30 4.23
CA LEU A 426 -35.06 5.15 3.46
C LEU A 426 -35.67 6.28 4.31
N GLU A 427 -36.02 6.03 5.57
CA GLU A 427 -36.49 7.09 6.49
C GLU A 427 -35.42 8.17 6.73
N TRP A 428 -34.15 7.79 6.77
CA TRP A 428 -33.06 8.75 6.84
C TRP A 428 -32.91 9.54 5.54
N ALA A 429 -32.96 8.90 4.38
CA ALA A 429 -32.95 9.59 3.08
C ALA A 429 -34.12 10.58 2.94
N ALA A 430 -35.31 10.18 3.39
CA ALA A 430 -36.53 10.97 3.38
C ALA A 430 -36.50 12.16 4.36
N SER A 431 -35.50 12.24 5.25
CA SER A 431 -35.29 13.44 6.09
C SER A 431 -34.92 14.68 5.29
N ALA A 432 -34.56 14.55 4.01
CA ALA A 432 -34.28 15.70 3.16
C ALA A 432 -35.48 16.64 2.98
N TYR A 433 -36.70 16.11 2.98
CA TYR A 433 -37.92 16.88 2.70
C TYR A 433 -38.41 17.67 3.90
N GLU A 434 -38.87 18.89 3.65
CA GLU A 434 -39.50 19.72 4.67
C GLU A 434 -40.88 19.16 5.05
N THR A 435 -41.27 19.29 6.31
CA THR A 435 -42.61 18.88 6.76
C THR A 435 -43.63 19.92 6.27
N ALA A 436 -44.76 19.48 5.72
CA ALA A 436 -45.81 20.38 5.28
C ALA A 436 -46.30 21.27 6.45
N GLY A 437 -46.26 22.59 6.27
CA GLY A 437 -46.61 23.57 7.29
C GLY A 437 -45.47 24.04 8.19
N SER A 438 -44.28 23.45 8.07
CA SER A 438 -43.07 23.93 8.72
C SER A 438 -42.35 24.96 7.85
N ASN A 439 -41.71 25.97 8.49
CA ASN A 439 -40.89 26.99 7.82
C ASN A 439 -41.60 27.67 6.63
N VAL A 440 -42.91 27.89 6.75
CA VAL A 440 -43.75 28.55 5.75
C VAL A 440 -43.34 30.02 5.60
N ILE A 441 -43.08 30.44 4.37
CA ILE A 441 -42.70 31.81 4.03
C ILE A 441 -44.00 32.63 3.93
N THR A 442 -44.24 33.47 4.93
CA THR A 442 -45.38 34.38 4.97
C THR A 442 -44.90 35.83 4.94
N THR A 443 -45.35 36.63 3.98
CA THR A 443 -45.39 38.09 4.11
C THR A 443 -46.86 38.55 4.16
N GLY A 444 -47.19 39.40 5.16
CA GLY A 444 -48.54 39.62 5.72
C GLY A 444 -49.61 40.21 4.78
N SER A 445 -50.89 40.32 5.15
CA SER A 445 -51.64 40.00 6.38
C SER A 445 -52.72 38.94 6.11
N ALA A 446 -53.21 38.33 7.19
CA ALA A 446 -54.19 37.24 7.25
C ALA A 446 -55.36 37.34 6.25
N ILE A 447 -55.61 36.24 5.53
CA ILE A 447 -56.96 35.87 5.10
C ILE A 447 -57.50 34.93 6.19
N SER A 448 -58.64 35.29 6.75
CA SER A 448 -59.34 34.61 7.85
C SER A 448 -59.43 33.09 7.64
N SER A 449 -59.04 32.36 8.67
CA SER A 449 -59.21 30.91 8.79
C SER A 449 -60.67 30.47 8.66
N PRO A 450 -60.99 29.38 7.95
CA PRO A 450 -62.25 28.70 8.14
C PRO A 450 -62.24 27.99 9.51
N SER A 451 -63.31 28.21 10.27
CA SER A 451 -63.53 27.67 11.62
C SER A 451 -63.51 26.13 11.62
N PRO A 452 -62.90 25.46 12.61
CA PRO A 452 -62.97 24.00 12.72
C PRO A 452 -64.36 23.55 13.21
N SER A 453 -64.95 22.59 12.50
CA SER A 453 -66.16 21.87 12.93
C SER A 453 -65.82 20.87 14.04
N PRO A 454 -66.69 20.63 15.04
CA PRO A 454 -66.33 19.94 16.27
C PRO A 454 -66.28 18.41 16.12
N ALA A 455 -65.29 17.79 16.78
CA ALA A 455 -65.15 16.35 16.90
C ALA A 455 -66.09 15.78 17.99
N ALA A 456 -66.51 14.54 17.74
CA ALA A 456 -67.46 13.76 18.52
C ALA A 456 -66.99 13.45 19.95
N THR A 457 -68.00 13.32 20.80
CA THR A 457 -68.03 13.03 22.23
C THR A 457 -67.32 11.73 22.65
N ALA A 458 -66.56 11.80 23.73
CA ALA A 458 -66.20 10.64 24.55
C ALA A 458 -66.50 10.94 26.04
N THR A 459 -67.20 10.01 26.68
CA THR A 459 -67.68 9.99 28.07
C THR A 459 -66.54 9.77 29.08
N PRO A 460 -66.65 10.24 30.34
CA PRO A 460 -65.58 10.10 31.33
C PRO A 460 -65.86 8.97 32.33
N SER A 461 -64.79 8.34 32.82
CA SER A 461 -64.81 7.70 34.15
C SER A 461 -63.40 7.65 34.74
N ALA A 462 -63.32 8.18 35.96
CA ALA A 462 -62.15 8.39 36.79
C ALA A 462 -61.70 7.13 37.54
N THR A 463 -60.44 7.06 37.98
CA THR A 463 -60.06 7.14 39.40
C THR A 463 -58.55 7.18 39.60
N SER A 464 -58.14 8.07 40.50
CA SER A 464 -56.81 8.27 41.08
C SER A 464 -56.54 7.31 42.24
N VAL A 465 -55.28 6.89 42.44
CA VAL A 465 -54.71 6.70 43.78
C VAL A 465 -53.26 7.18 43.77
N ALA A 466 -52.94 8.06 44.72
CA ALA A 466 -51.64 8.65 44.99
C ALA A 466 -50.88 7.85 46.06
N ASP A 467 -49.55 7.93 46.09
CA ASP A 467 -48.79 8.04 47.34
C ASP A 467 -47.45 8.80 47.10
N PRO A 468 -46.99 9.65 48.04
CA PRO A 468 -46.06 10.75 47.81
C PRO A 468 -44.69 10.54 48.50
N SER A 469 -43.63 11.04 47.87
CA SER A 469 -42.48 11.65 48.58
C SER A 469 -41.45 12.11 47.55
N GLY A 470 -41.13 13.39 47.55
CA GLY A 470 -39.98 13.91 46.80
C GLY A 470 -40.29 15.26 46.17
N GLN A 471 -39.67 16.29 46.71
CA GLN A 471 -39.74 17.67 46.24
C GLN A 471 -39.55 17.79 44.71
N PRO A 472 -40.30 18.65 44.01
CA PRO A 472 -39.98 18.98 42.62
C PRO A 472 -38.73 19.85 42.63
N GLN A 473 -37.63 19.31 42.14
CA GLN A 473 -36.58 20.11 41.55
C GLN A 473 -37.19 20.79 40.32
N ASP A 474 -37.13 22.12 40.26
CA ASP A 474 -37.38 22.92 39.07
C ASP A 474 -36.47 22.44 37.92
N SER A 475 -36.91 21.43 37.18
CA SER A 475 -36.44 21.20 35.83
C SER A 475 -37.15 22.23 34.96
N VAL A 476 -36.48 23.37 34.81
CA VAL A 476 -36.70 24.30 33.71
C VAL A 476 -36.71 23.46 32.43
N LEU A 477 -37.92 23.12 31.97
CA LEU A 477 -38.17 22.82 30.57
C LEU A 477 -37.81 24.11 29.84
N THR A 478 -36.54 24.25 29.49
CA THR A 478 -36.18 25.12 28.39
C THR A 478 -36.97 24.58 27.22
N GLN A 479 -38.06 25.27 26.89
CA GLN A 479 -38.50 25.41 25.52
C GLN A 479 -37.24 25.70 24.71
N SER A 480 -36.58 24.66 24.19
CA SER A 480 -35.75 24.80 23.03
C SER A 480 -36.74 25.16 21.94
N ALA A 481 -37.01 26.46 21.85
CA ALA A 481 -37.72 27.07 20.77
C ALA A 481 -37.18 26.41 19.49
N ASN A 482 -38.08 25.81 18.72
CA ASN A 482 -37.96 25.83 17.27
C ASN A 482 -37.75 27.30 16.92
N LYS A 483 -36.49 27.73 16.87
CA LYS A 483 -36.10 28.95 16.18
C LYS A 483 -36.48 28.67 14.73
N GLY A 484 -37.66 29.16 14.34
CA GLY A 484 -37.97 29.33 12.93
C GLY A 484 -36.81 30.09 12.30
N ILE A 485 -36.43 29.65 11.10
CA ILE A 485 -35.67 30.39 10.09
C ILE A 485 -34.76 31.48 10.70
N SER A 486 -33.55 31.13 11.15
CA SER A 486 -32.51 32.17 11.16
C SER A 486 -32.17 32.42 9.71
N GLN A 487 -32.78 33.45 9.15
CA GLN A 487 -32.50 34.03 7.84
C GLN A 487 -31.04 33.80 7.44
N THR A 488 -30.79 32.97 6.42
CA THR A 488 -29.67 33.26 5.55
C THR A 488 -29.90 34.67 5.02
N SER A 489 -28.88 35.51 5.14
CA SER A 489 -28.92 36.95 4.96
C SER A 489 -29.23 37.43 3.53
N ASP A 490 -29.71 36.55 2.64
CA ASP A 490 -30.01 36.84 1.23
C ASP A 490 -31.28 36.11 0.76
N LEU A 491 -32.37 36.13 1.54
CA LEU A 491 -33.67 35.72 1.00
C LEU A 491 -34.02 36.66 -0.18
N LEU A 492 -33.96 36.11 -1.39
CA LEU A 492 -34.15 36.85 -2.63
C LEU A 492 -35.50 37.58 -2.63
N ALA A 493 -35.51 38.85 -3.06
CA ALA A 493 -36.65 39.74 -2.92
C ALA A 493 -37.94 39.18 -3.54
N GLY A 494 -37.85 38.42 -4.63
CA GLY A 494 -38.98 37.77 -5.29
C GLY A 494 -39.64 36.65 -4.48
N ILE A 495 -38.88 35.96 -3.61
CA ILE A 495 -39.42 34.95 -2.69
C ILE A 495 -40.13 35.61 -1.51
N ILE A 496 -39.53 36.65 -0.93
CA ILE A 496 -40.13 37.41 0.19
C ILE A 496 -41.40 38.14 -0.25
N ASN A 497 -41.38 38.76 -1.43
CA ASN A 497 -42.48 39.60 -1.91
C ASN A 497 -43.61 38.81 -2.59
N TYR A 498 -43.55 37.49 -2.57
CA TYR A 498 -44.57 36.65 -3.18
C TYR A 498 -45.97 36.89 -2.56
N LYS A 499 -46.95 37.20 -3.42
CA LYS A 499 -48.36 37.40 -3.04
C LYS A 499 -49.25 36.46 -3.85
N GLY A 500 -49.40 35.23 -3.38
CA GLY A 500 -50.27 34.22 -3.99
C GLY A 500 -51.40 33.74 -3.09
N SER A 501 -52.32 32.98 -3.68
CA SER A 501 -53.49 32.41 -3.00
C SER A 501 -53.16 31.29 -2.01
N LYS A 502 -51.94 30.73 -2.08
CA LYS A 502 -51.40 29.75 -1.13
C LYS A 502 -50.05 30.23 -0.63
N PRO A 503 -49.71 30.01 0.65
CA PRO A 503 -48.40 30.36 1.18
C PRO A 503 -47.27 29.52 0.54
N LEU A 504 -46.04 30.06 0.55
CA LEU A 504 -44.85 29.39 0.03
C LEU A 504 -44.16 28.55 1.11
N GLN A 505 -43.55 27.44 0.69
CA GLN A 505 -42.68 26.61 1.51
C GLN A 505 -41.52 26.07 0.67
N TYR A 506 -40.35 25.84 1.24
CA TYR A 506 -39.33 25.05 0.54
C TYR A 506 -39.72 23.57 0.48
N SER A 507 -39.36 22.88 -0.61
CA SER A 507 -39.59 21.43 -0.73
C SER A 507 -38.64 20.60 0.15
N LEU A 508 -37.45 21.14 0.43
CA LEU A 508 -36.39 20.50 1.21
C LEU A 508 -36.09 21.32 2.47
N GLN A 509 -35.55 20.65 3.48
CA GLN A 509 -34.99 21.31 4.66
C GLN A 509 -33.74 22.11 4.29
N GLU A 510 -33.46 23.17 5.04
CA GLU A 510 -32.45 24.18 4.72
C GLU A 510 -31.06 23.59 4.39
N LEU A 511 -30.54 22.71 5.25
CA LEU A 511 -29.22 22.09 5.04
C LEU A 511 -29.14 21.28 3.75
N TYR A 512 -30.27 20.71 3.30
CA TYR A 512 -30.35 19.95 2.05
C TYR A 512 -30.50 20.85 0.80
N LEU A 513 -30.76 22.16 0.95
CA LEU A 513 -30.76 23.11 -0.18
C LEU A 513 -29.35 23.40 -0.72
N THR A 514 -28.32 23.13 0.08
CA THR A 514 -26.91 23.35 -0.25
C THR A 514 -26.06 22.08 -0.18
N ASP A 515 -26.51 21.06 0.55
CA ASP A 515 -25.77 19.80 0.71
C ASP A 515 -26.70 18.57 0.63
N LEU A 516 -26.72 17.92 -0.55
CA LEU A 516 -27.42 16.66 -0.79
C LEU A 516 -26.52 15.44 -0.58
N SER A 517 -25.36 15.59 0.08
CA SER A 517 -24.44 14.49 0.35
C SER A 517 -25.06 13.33 1.15
N ARG A 518 -26.21 13.55 1.79
CA ARG A 518 -26.97 12.57 2.58
C ARG A 518 -28.31 12.16 1.94
N PHE A 519 -28.62 12.66 0.75
CA PHE A 519 -29.81 12.28 0.01
C PHE A 519 -29.51 11.03 -0.83
N TYR A 520 -30.18 9.93 -0.51
CA TYR A 520 -30.03 8.65 -1.20
C TYR A 520 -31.30 8.32 -1.99
N VAL A 521 -31.12 7.87 -3.23
CA VAL A 521 -32.15 7.29 -4.08
C VAL A 521 -31.87 5.79 -4.18
N MET A 522 -32.90 4.96 -3.99
CA MET A 522 -32.77 3.50 -4.04
C MET A 522 -33.54 2.91 -5.20
N ASP A 523 -32.95 1.89 -5.85
CA ASP A 523 -33.61 1.08 -6.89
C ASP A 523 -33.55 -0.42 -6.55
N GLY A 524 -34.44 -1.19 -7.17
CA GLY A 524 -34.75 -2.58 -6.80
C GLY A 524 -35.87 -2.70 -5.74
N VAL A 525 -36.43 -1.57 -5.31
CA VAL A 525 -37.65 -1.43 -4.49
C VAL A 525 -38.42 -0.18 -4.95
N GLU A 526 -39.71 -0.14 -4.66
CA GLU A 526 -40.57 1.01 -4.95
C GLU A 526 -41.07 1.64 -3.63
N TYR A 527 -41.22 2.97 -3.55
CA TYR A 527 -41.60 3.65 -2.30
C TYR A 527 -42.18 5.05 -2.51
N THR A 528 -42.96 5.53 -1.52
CA THR A 528 -43.54 6.88 -1.52
C THR A 528 -43.17 7.63 -0.24
N ILE A 529 -42.73 8.88 -0.36
CA ILE A 529 -42.42 9.77 0.77
C ILE A 529 -43.59 10.72 1.04
N ASP A 530 -44.21 10.68 2.21
CA ASP A 530 -45.28 11.61 2.61
C ASP A 530 -44.73 12.82 3.41
N THR A 531 -44.74 13.99 2.78
CA THR A 531 -44.23 15.23 3.39
C THR A 531 -45.11 15.76 4.53
N LYS A 532 -46.34 15.27 4.68
CA LYS A 532 -47.23 15.64 5.80
C LYS A 532 -46.80 15.02 7.13
N VAL A 533 -46.00 13.96 7.06
CA VAL A 533 -45.46 13.27 8.24
C VAL A 533 -44.10 13.87 8.57
N ALA A 534 -43.88 14.18 9.85
CA ALA A 534 -42.60 14.71 10.32
C ALA A 534 -41.45 13.71 10.08
N PRO A 535 -40.22 14.16 9.79
CA PRO A 535 -39.09 13.28 9.55
C PRO A 535 -38.67 12.51 10.80
N ARG A 536 -38.33 11.24 10.64
CA ARG A 536 -37.84 10.39 11.73
C ARG A 536 -36.45 10.79 12.20
N TYR A 537 -35.57 11.14 11.25
CA TYR A 537 -34.19 11.53 11.48
C TYR A 537 -33.97 12.99 11.09
N ASN A 538 -32.99 13.66 11.70
CA ASN A 538 -32.49 14.94 11.23
C ASN A 538 -31.30 14.79 10.27
N TYR A 539 -30.78 15.91 9.78
CA TYR A 539 -29.63 15.97 8.85
C TYR A 539 -28.39 15.23 9.35
N ASP A 540 -28.11 15.28 10.66
CA ASP A 540 -26.95 14.58 11.26
C ASP A 540 -27.22 13.09 11.52
N GLY A 541 -28.37 12.59 11.10
CA GLY A 541 -28.74 11.19 11.29
C GLY A 541 -29.22 10.87 12.72
N LYS A 542 -29.43 11.88 13.56
CA LYS A 542 -30.00 11.67 14.89
C LYS A 542 -31.50 11.42 14.77
N LYS A 543 -31.99 10.37 15.42
CA LYS A 543 -33.43 10.10 15.52
C LYS A 543 -34.09 11.21 16.35
N VAL A 544 -35.08 11.89 15.76
CA VAL A 544 -35.81 13.02 16.37
C VAL A 544 -37.30 12.74 16.55
N ASN A 545 -37.87 11.78 15.81
CA ASN A 545 -39.27 11.36 15.94
C ASN A 545 -39.39 9.83 15.81
N ASP A 546 -40.55 9.29 16.19
CA ASP A 546 -40.93 7.88 15.98
C ASP A 546 -41.84 7.65 14.76
N THR A 547 -41.97 8.67 13.92
CA THR A 547 -42.80 8.67 12.71
C THR A 547 -42.28 7.73 11.61
N ARG A 548 -43.15 7.46 10.64
CA ARG A 548 -42.89 6.74 9.38
C ARG A 548 -43.38 7.56 8.22
N ARG A 549 -42.51 8.27 7.52
CA ARG A 549 -42.91 9.09 6.36
C ARG A 549 -42.71 8.34 5.04
N VAL A 550 -41.87 7.31 5.03
CA VAL A 550 -41.76 6.40 3.90
C VAL A 550 -42.91 5.40 4.02
N THR A 551 -43.73 5.38 2.98
CA THR A 551 -44.93 4.55 2.87
C THR A 551 -44.85 3.70 1.61
N ASN A 552 -45.64 2.63 1.55
CA ASN A 552 -45.75 1.75 0.38
C ASN A 552 -44.40 1.24 -0.14
N ILE A 553 -43.49 0.86 0.76
CA ILE A 553 -42.27 0.18 0.33
C ILE A 553 -42.63 -1.20 -0.20
N THR A 554 -42.50 -1.38 -1.51
CA THR A 554 -42.82 -2.61 -2.21
C THR A 554 -41.63 -3.13 -2.99
N ARG A 555 -41.75 -4.39 -3.39
CA ARG A 555 -40.95 -4.98 -4.44
C ARG A 555 -41.88 -5.80 -5.32
N ASN A 556 -41.96 -5.47 -6.61
CA ASN A 556 -42.89 -6.09 -7.55
C ASN A 556 -44.34 -5.99 -7.06
N GLY A 557 -44.72 -4.84 -6.50
CA GLY A 557 -46.04 -4.58 -5.93
C GLY A 557 -46.36 -5.29 -4.61
N LEU A 558 -45.44 -6.11 -4.08
CA LEU A 558 -45.61 -6.78 -2.79
C LEU A 558 -44.94 -5.99 -1.66
N PRO A 559 -45.60 -5.78 -0.51
CA PRO A 559 -45.00 -5.06 0.63
C PRO A 559 -43.72 -5.74 1.14
N VAL A 560 -42.66 -4.96 1.33
CA VAL A 560 -41.42 -5.44 1.96
C VAL A 560 -41.66 -5.71 3.45
N LYS A 561 -41.43 -6.94 3.90
CA LYS A 561 -41.54 -7.33 5.30
C LYS A 561 -40.26 -7.03 6.04
N ASP A 562 -40.35 -6.85 7.35
CA ASP A 562 -39.18 -6.55 8.19
C ASP A 562 -38.13 -7.67 8.17
N THR A 563 -38.57 -8.91 7.94
CA THR A 563 -37.74 -10.13 7.89
C THR A 563 -37.16 -10.45 6.51
N ASP A 564 -37.57 -9.74 5.46
CA ASP A 564 -37.03 -9.99 4.11
C ASP A 564 -35.54 -9.65 4.09
N GLU A 565 -34.74 -10.39 3.32
CA GLU A 565 -33.29 -10.15 3.21
C GLU A 565 -32.94 -9.61 1.82
N PHE A 566 -32.02 -8.65 1.77
CA PHE A 566 -31.57 -7.99 0.55
C PHE A 566 -30.03 -7.92 0.50
N LEU A 567 -29.48 -8.03 -0.71
CA LEU A 567 -28.13 -7.58 -1.00
C LEU A 567 -28.19 -6.10 -1.40
N LEU A 568 -27.76 -5.22 -0.50
CA LEU A 568 -27.71 -3.78 -0.72
C LEU A 568 -26.32 -3.37 -1.23
N ILE A 569 -26.29 -2.72 -2.39
CA ILE A 569 -25.09 -2.14 -3.00
C ILE A 569 -25.13 -0.62 -2.87
N VAL A 570 -24.11 -0.02 -2.28
CA VAL A 570 -24.07 1.43 -2.02
C VAL A 570 -22.86 2.05 -2.67
N ASN A 571 -23.05 3.07 -3.50
CA ASN A 571 -21.96 3.71 -4.24
C ASN A 571 -21.04 4.57 -3.34
N ARG A 572 -21.55 5.03 -2.19
CA ARG A 572 -20.76 5.82 -1.24
C ARG A 572 -21.40 5.85 0.14
N LEU A 573 -20.62 5.56 1.18
CA LEU A 573 -21.02 5.67 2.58
C LEU A 573 -20.09 6.61 3.34
N ASP A 574 -20.63 7.52 4.15
CA ASP A 574 -19.86 8.33 5.10
C ASP A 574 -20.05 7.75 6.53
N SER A 575 -19.17 6.83 6.92
CA SER A 575 -19.29 6.11 8.19
C SER A 575 -19.26 6.99 9.44
N THR A 576 -18.82 8.25 9.33
CA THR A 576 -18.78 9.18 10.47
C THR A 576 -20.12 9.87 10.74
N LYS A 577 -21.05 9.79 9.79
CA LYS A 577 -22.31 10.54 9.78
C LYS A 577 -23.53 9.67 9.47
N VAL A 578 -23.34 8.37 9.40
CA VAL A 578 -24.40 7.39 9.28
C VAL A 578 -24.96 7.13 10.69
N PRO A 579 -26.29 7.16 10.88
CA PRO A 579 -26.89 6.88 12.19
C PRO A 579 -26.40 5.55 12.77
N GLU A 580 -26.20 5.50 14.09
CA GLU A 580 -25.60 4.34 14.79
C GLU A 580 -26.32 3.01 14.49
N LEU A 581 -27.63 3.04 14.24
CA LEU A 581 -28.41 1.85 13.89
C LEU A 581 -28.09 1.26 12.50
N PHE A 582 -27.31 1.96 11.67
CA PHE A 582 -26.90 1.55 10.33
C PHE A 582 -25.41 1.18 10.26
N THR A 583 -24.72 1.01 11.39
CA THR A 583 -23.32 0.55 11.43
C THR A 583 -23.17 -0.95 11.15
N THR A 584 -24.02 -1.51 10.29
CA THR A 584 -23.92 -2.90 9.83
C THR A 584 -22.53 -3.11 9.24
N GLN A 585 -21.86 -4.20 9.63
CA GLN A 585 -20.53 -4.49 9.10
C GLN A 585 -20.65 -4.80 7.60
N ALA A 586 -20.03 -3.97 6.76
CA ALA A 586 -19.92 -4.23 5.34
C ALA A 586 -19.20 -5.56 5.10
N MET A 587 -19.68 -6.38 4.17
CA MET A 587 -19.04 -7.66 3.86
C MET A 587 -17.64 -7.43 3.28
N THR A 588 -17.55 -6.63 2.20
CA THR A 588 -16.30 -6.17 1.55
C THR A 588 -16.65 -5.06 0.54
N LYS A 589 -15.76 -4.11 0.27
CA LYS A 589 -15.95 -3.07 -0.77
C LYS A 589 -15.17 -3.38 -2.06
N LEU A 590 -15.66 -2.95 -3.21
CA LEU A 590 -14.89 -2.92 -4.46
C LEU A 590 -13.92 -1.72 -4.40
N SER A 591 -12.69 -1.86 -4.90
CA SER A 591 -11.76 -0.73 -4.91
C SER A 591 -12.26 0.38 -5.84
N ALA A 592 -11.78 1.62 -5.69
CA ALA A 592 -12.24 2.71 -6.55
C ALA A 592 -11.81 2.52 -8.01
N ALA A 593 -10.59 2.01 -8.23
CA ALA A 593 -10.09 1.65 -9.55
C ALA A 593 -10.91 0.52 -10.19
N ASP A 594 -11.22 -0.52 -9.42
CA ASP A 594 -12.04 -1.64 -9.92
C ASP A 594 -13.49 -1.21 -10.19
N THR A 595 -14.04 -0.31 -9.36
CA THR A 595 -15.37 0.28 -9.58
C THR A 595 -15.39 1.06 -10.90
N ARG A 596 -14.34 1.86 -11.17
CA ARG A 596 -14.18 2.57 -12.44
C ARG A 596 -14.14 1.64 -13.64
N ALA A 597 -13.26 0.64 -13.58
CA ALA A 597 -13.13 -0.35 -14.63
C ALA A 597 -14.45 -1.09 -14.87
N TYR A 598 -15.17 -1.43 -13.80
CA TYR A 598 -16.46 -2.11 -13.89
C TYR A 598 -17.53 -1.26 -14.58
N PHE A 599 -17.74 0.00 -14.17
CA PHE A 599 -18.76 0.83 -14.83
C PHE A 599 -18.38 1.19 -16.27
N LYS A 600 -17.09 1.45 -16.56
CA LYS A 600 -16.64 1.70 -17.94
C LYS A 600 -16.96 0.48 -18.83
N LYS A 601 -16.65 -0.72 -18.33
CA LYS A 601 -17.00 -1.99 -18.99
C LYS A 601 -18.51 -2.17 -19.14
N TYR A 602 -19.30 -1.84 -18.12
CA TYR A 602 -20.76 -1.90 -18.18
C TYR A 602 -21.28 -1.01 -19.32
N MET A 603 -20.84 0.25 -19.40
CA MET A 603 -21.27 1.17 -20.45
C MET A 603 -20.87 0.71 -21.86
N GLN A 604 -19.65 0.19 -22.02
CA GLN A 604 -19.19 -0.36 -23.30
C GLN A 604 -20.04 -1.56 -23.74
N LYS A 605 -20.47 -2.44 -22.81
CA LYS A 605 -21.38 -3.55 -23.14
C LYS A 605 -22.78 -3.07 -23.53
N GLN A 606 -23.28 -2.04 -22.86
CA GLN A 606 -24.56 -1.44 -23.22
C GLN A 606 -24.49 -0.84 -24.64
N SER A 607 -23.39 -0.18 -25.00
CA SER A 607 -23.21 0.40 -26.33
C SER A 607 -23.01 -0.62 -27.45
N GLU A 608 -22.45 -1.80 -27.17
CA GLU A 608 -22.44 -2.94 -28.11
C GLU A 608 -23.86 -3.37 -28.54
N CYS A 609 -24.87 -3.01 -27.75
CA CYS A 609 -26.27 -3.30 -28.02
C CYS A 609 -27.00 -2.14 -28.73
N GLY A 610 -26.37 -0.99 -28.95
CA GLY A 610 -26.91 0.18 -29.67
C GLY A 610 -27.12 1.42 -28.80
N THR A 611 -27.90 2.39 -29.31
CA THR A 611 -28.13 3.67 -28.64
C THR A 611 -29.02 3.57 -27.41
N LEU A 612 -28.69 4.33 -26.37
CA LEU A 612 -29.39 4.32 -25.09
C LEU A 612 -30.48 5.39 -25.03
N GLY A 613 -31.62 5.03 -24.46
CA GLY A 613 -32.72 5.96 -24.18
C GLY A 613 -32.59 6.61 -22.81
N ASN A 614 -33.67 7.26 -22.40
CA ASN A 614 -33.93 7.60 -21.02
C ASN A 614 -34.11 6.32 -20.19
N LEU A 615 -33.63 6.34 -18.94
CA LEU A 615 -33.51 5.15 -18.09
C LEU A 615 -34.52 5.13 -16.95
N GLU A 616 -35.10 6.28 -16.59
CA GLU A 616 -35.96 6.47 -15.42
C GLU A 616 -37.11 5.45 -15.37
N ASP A 617 -37.29 4.80 -14.22
CA ASP A 617 -38.35 3.81 -13.98
C ASP A 617 -39.50 4.39 -13.13
N ASN A 618 -39.31 5.56 -12.52
CA ASN A 618 -40.24 6.21 -11.58
C ASN A 618 -40.69 5.31 -10.41
N ASN A 619 -39.82 4.43 -9.91
CA ASN A 619 -40.08 3.60 -8.75
C ASN A 619 -40.39 4.39 -7.45
N TRP A 620 -39.92 5.63 -7.34
CA TRP A 620 -40.13 6.49 -6.17
C TRP A 620 -40.91 7.77 -6.47
N ASP A 621 -41.69 8.23 -5.47
CA ASP A 621 -42.41 9.50 -5.55
C ASP A 621 -42.53 10.21 -4.20
N VAL A 622 -42.88 11.50 -4.24
CA VAL A 622 -43.06 12.34 -3.06
C VAL A 622 -44.45 12.94 -3.07
N LYS A 623 -45.19 12.69 -2.00
CA LYS A 623 -46.54 13.21 -1.78
C LYS A 623 -46.48 14.54 -1.03
N TYR A 624 -46.84 15.61 -1.74
CA TYR A 624 -46.90 16.97 -1.22
C TYR A 624 -48.29 17.38 -0.75
N SER A 625 -48.36 18.32 0.19
CA SER A 625 -49.63 18.91 0.60
C SER A 625 -50.15 19.89 -0.45
N GLY A 626 -51.43 19.81 -0.78
CA GLY A 626 -52.09 20.77 -1.68
C GLY A 626 -52.33 22.16 -1.07
N GLN A 627 -52.00 22.36 0.21
CA GLN A 627 -52.21 23.62 0.93
C GLN A 627 -51.14 24.68 0.63
N TYR A 628 -49.97 24.26 0.12
CA TYR A 628 -48.82 25.13 -0.11
C TYR A 628 -48.43 25.17 -1.59
N ASN A 629 -47.81 26.27 -1.98
CA ASN A 629 -46.95 26.32 -3.14
C ASN A 629 -45.50 26.12 -2.68
N TYR A 630 -44.68 25.52 -3.53
CA TYR A 630 -43.32 25.15 -3.15
C TYR A 630 -42.29 25.99 -3.91
N VAL A 631 -41.24 26.41 -3.21
CA VAL A 631 -40.05 27.00 -3.81
C VAL A 631 -39.15 25.87 -4.28
N LEU A 632 -38.95 25.79 -5.59
CA LEU A 632 -38.04 24.85 -6.24
C LEU A 632 -36.80 25.61 -6.72
N LYS A 633 -35.66 25.33 -6.10
CA LYS A 633 -34.34 25.79 -6.55
C LYS A 633 -33.81 24.82 -7.61
N THR A 634 -33.37 25.34 -8.75
CA THR A 634 -32.70 24.56 -9.80
C THR A 634 -31.59 25.38 -10.46
N GLY A 635 -30.63 24.73 -11.10
CA GLY A 635 -29.65 25.40 -11.95
C GLY A 635 -30.32 26.11 -13.13
N SER A 636 -29.80 27.28 -13.53
CA SER A 636 -30.31 28.06 -14.67
C SER A 636 -30.29 27.29 -16.00
N GLY A 637 -29.43 26.29 -16.16
CA GLY A 637 -29.40 25.39 -17.32
C GLY A 637 -30.68 24.58 -17.54
N ALA A 638 -31.58 24.52 -16.55
CA ALA A 638 -32.86 23.85 -16.65
C ALA A 638 -33.94 24.65 -17.40
N SER A 639 -33.66 25.88 -17.86
CA SER A 639 -34.68 26.82 -18.35
C SER A 639 -35.58 26.27 -19.46
N ASP A 640 -35.02 25.45 -20.37
CA ASP A 640 -35.77 24.83 -21.47
C ASP A 640 -36.55 23.57 -21.06
N LEU A 641 -36.29 23.04 -19.86
CA LEU A 641 -36.99 21.91 -19.25
C LEU A 641 -38.19 22.35 -18.39
N ILE A 642 -38.25 23.62 -17.99
CA ILE A 642 -39.31 24.16 -17.14
C ILE A 642 -40.68 24.05 -17.81
N GLY A 643 -40.79 24.46 -19.08
CA GLY A 643 -42.06 24.48 -19.81
C GLY A 643 -42.69 23.10 -20.03
N GLN A 644 -41.91 22.03 -19.88
CA GLN A 644 -42.36 20.64 -20.00
C GLN A 644 -43.09 20.16 -18.74
N ARG A 645 -42.98 20.90 -17.62
CA ARG A 645 -43.55 20.56 -16.32
C ARG A 645 -44.67 21.53 -15.99
N SER A 646 -45.90 21.11 -16.26
CA SER A 646 -47.09 21.93 -16.00
C SER A 646 -47.25 22.30 -14.52
N TRP A 647 -46.61 21.57 -13.60
CA TRP A 647 -46.61 21.84 -12.16
C TRP A 647 -45.61 22.93 -11.75
N ILE A 648 -44.66 23.33 -12.61
CA ILE A 648 -43.85 24.54 -12.42
C ILE A 648 -44.60 25.71 -13.06
N LYS A 649 -44.77 26.82 -12.33
CA LYS A 649 -45.68 27.90 -12.74
C LYS A 649 -44.98 29.17 -13.19
N GLU A 650 -44.15 29.73 -12.32
CA GLU A 650 -43.49 31.00 -12.59
C GLU A 650 -42.15 31.05 -11.88
N LYS A 651 -41.21 31.82 -12.45
CA LYS A 651 -39.93 32.11 -11.82
C LYS A 651 -40.16 33.17 -10.74
N LEU A 652 -39.79 32.85 -9.51
CA LEU A 652 -39.88 33.73 -8.36
C LEU A 652 -38.69 34.70 -8.32
N ASP A 653 -37.48 34.17 -8.49
CA ASP A 653 -36.25 34.97 -8.49
C ASP A 653 -35.07 34.19 -9.11
N SER A 654 -33.89 34.83 -9.18
CA SER A 654 -32.63 34.20 -9.58
C SER A 654 -31.48 34.70 -8.70
N SER A 655 -30.43 33.89 -8.57
CA SER A 655 -29.15 34.28 -7.97
C SER A 655 -28.02 33.77 -8.84
N GLU A 656 -27.11 34.63 -9.32
CA GLU A 656 -25.97 34.27 -10.20
C GLU A 656 -26.33 33.18 -11.24
N ASP A 657 -26.07 31.90 -10.94
CA ASP A 657 -26.33 30.76 -11.83
C ASP A 657 -27.58 29.91 -11.47
N PHE A 658 -28.35 30.23 -10.44
CA PHE A 658 -29.54 29.49 -9.97
C PHE A 658 -30.84 30.25 -10.21
N ASP A 659 -31.90 29.49 -10.45
CA ASP A 659 -33.26 29.98 -10.59
C ASP A 659 -34.18 29.36 -9.54
N TYR A 660 -35.10 30.18 -9.02
CA TYR A 660 -36.08 29.77 -8.02
C TYR A 660 -37.47 29.86 -8.65
N TYR A 661 -38.21 28.76 -8.65
CA TYR A 661 -39.53 28.68 -9.25
C TYR A 661 -40.61 28.39 -8.21
N ARG A 662 -41.81 28.91 -8.45
CA ARG A 662 -43.03 28.48 -7.77
C ARG A 662 -43.52 27.20 -8.42
N ALA A 663 -43.63 26.14 -7.63
CA ALA A 663 -44.12 24.85 -8.03
C ALA A 663 -45.39 24.42 -7.26
N GLU A 664 -46.35 23.84 -7.96
CA GLU A 664 -47.52 23.17 -7.37
C GLU A 664 -47.23 21.66 -7.30
N LEU A 665 -46.27 21.25 -6.48
CA LEU A 665 -45.77 19.86 -6.44
C LEU A 665 -46.85 18.80 -6.16
N SER A 666 -47.92 19.16 -5.44
CA SER A 666 -49.08 18.28 -5.23
C SER A 666 -49.89 17.93 -6.50
N LYS A 667 -49.68 18.66 -7.61
CA LYS A 667 -50.28 18.39 -8.92
C LYS A 667 -49.37 17.57 -9.85
N LYS A 668 -48.18 17.19 -9.40
CA LYS A 668 -47.32 16.25 -10.13
C LYS A 668 -48.08 14.92 -10.29
N SER A 669 -48.05 14.36 -11.50
CA SER A 669 -48.68 13.06 -11.74
C SER A 669 -47.99 11.98 -10.91
N THR A 670 -48.79 11.10 -10.31
CA THR A 670 -48.36 9.86 -9.67
C THR A 670 -48.81 8.65 -10.48
N GLN A 671 -49.33 8.86 -11.69
CA GLN A 671 -49.69 7.77 -12.58
C GLN A 671 -48.41 7.13 -13.12
N ASP A 672 -48.37 5.82 -13.00
CA ASP A 672 -47.31 5.00 -13.54
C ASP A 672 -47.50 4.80 -15.04
N THR A 673 -46.52 5.26 -15.82
CA THR A 673 -46.49 5.14 -17.28
C THR A 673 -45.11 4.67 -17.77
N SER A 674 -44.19 4.37 -16.85
CA SER A 674 -42.88 3.81 -17.17
C SER A 674 -42.99 2.30 -17.28
N GLY A 675 -42.11 1.68 -18.05
CA GLY A 675 -41.94 0.23 -17.95
C GLY A 675 -41.13 -0.14 -16.71
N PRO A 676 -41.08 -1.44 -16.34
CA PRO A 676 -40.27 -1.91 -15.22
C PRO A 676 -38.81 -1.50 -15.34
N ASP A 677 -38.15 -1.30 -14.20
CA ASP A 677 -36.70 -1.45 -14.17
C ASP A 677 -36.34 -2.89 -14.59
N LEU A 678 -35.31 -3.03 -15.42
CA LEU A 678 -34.85 -4.29 -15.96
C LEU A 678 -33.33 -4.31 -15.99
N ASN A 679 -32.75 -5.09 -15.09
CA ASN A 679 -31.33 -5.23 -14.89
C ASN A 679 -30.84 -6.60 -15.38
N LEU A 680 -29.80 -6.59 -16.23
CA LEU A 680 -29.20 -7.79 -16.83
C LEU A 680 -27.71 -7.90 -16.44
N ALA A 681 -27.25 -9.10 -16.12
CA ALA A 681 -25.84 -9.36 -15.82
C ALA A 681 -25.39 -10.73 -16.34
N ALA A 682 -24.39 -10.75 -17.24
CA ALA A 682 -23.76 -11.99 -17.68
C ALA A 682 -22.87 -12.54 -16.56
N LEU A 683 -23.08 -13.80 -16.19
CA LEU A 683 -22.40 -14.40 -15.03
C LEU A 683 -21.04 -15.01 -15.40
N ASN A 684 -20.81 -15.28 -16.69
CA ASN A 684 -19.52 -15.72 -17.20
C ASN A 684 -19.17 -14.95 -18.48
N GLU A 685 -18.02 -14.29 -18.44
CA GLU A 685 -17.49 -13.51 -19.57
C GLU A 685 -16.11 -14.00 -20.01
N ILE A 686 -15.62 -15.06 -19.38
CA ILE A 686 -14.45 -15.79 -19.83
C ILE A 686 -14.89 -16.68 -20.99
N GLU A 687 -14.02 -16.83 -21.98
CA GLU A 687 -14.25 -17.76 -23.08
C GLU A 687 -14.60 -19.17 -22.55
N THR A 688 -15.70 -19.73 -23.01
CA THR A 688 -16.29 -20.98 -22.49
C THR A 688 -16.89 -21.82 -23.62
N ASN A 689 -16.91 -23.14 -23.46
CA ASN A 689 -17.63 -24.07 -24.34
C ASN A 689 -19.03 -24.44 -23.81
N HIS A 690 -19.49 -23.77 -22.74
CA HIS A 690 -20.78 -23.99 -22.10
C HIS A 690 -21.74 -22.81 -22.33
N PRO A 691 -23.07 -23.01 -22.18
CA PRO A 691 -24.02 -21.92 -22.20
C PRO A 691 -23.70 -20.86 -21.13
N VAL A 692 -23.75 -19.59 -21.54
CA VAL A 692 -23.58 -18.45 -20.63
C VAL A 692 -24.91 -18.15 -19.96
N ARG A 693 -24.90 -18.12 -18.63
CA ARG A 693 -26.06 -17.71 -17.84
C ARG A 693 -26.07 -16.19 -17.68
N VAL A 694 -27.25 -15.59 -17.83
CA VAL A 694 -27.48 -14.17 -17.55
C VAL A 694 -28.51 -14.07 -16.44
N ALA A 695 -28.18 -13.34 -15.38
CA ALA A 695 -29.12 -12.98 -14.31
C ALA A 695 -30.03 -11.84 -14.79
N VAL A 696 -31.30 -11.93 -14.42
CA VAL A 696 -32.35 -10.98 -14.76
C VAL A 696 -33.07 -10.58 -13.48
N GLN A 697 -33.09 -9.28 -13.20
CA GLN A 697 -33.94 -8.69 -12.16
C GLN A 697 -34.84 -7.65 -12.81
N ALA A 698 -36.13 -7.69 -12.48
CA ALA A 698 -37.06 -6.63 -12.85
C ALA A 698 -37.90 -6.22 -11.64
N THR A 699 -38.15 -4.92 -11.53
CA THR A 699 -38.92 -4.31 -10.44
C THR A 699 -39.88 -3.27 -10.95
N ASP A 700 -41.09 -3.27 -10.38
CA ASP A 700 -42.16 -2.36 -10.76
C ASP A 700 -43.24 -2.32 -9.66
N ARG A 701 -43.83 -1.14 -9.46
CA ARG A 701 -44.83 -0.90 -8.41
C ARG A 701 -46.13 -1.67 -8.66
N SER A 702 -46.49 -1.89 -9.93
CA SER A 702 -47.66 -2.67 -10.34
C SER A 702 -47.39 -4.18 -10.36
N GLY A 703 -46.15 -4.59 -10.08
CA GLY A 703 -45.69 -5.97 -10.20
C GLY A 703 -45.28 -6.32 -11.63
N ILE A 704 -44.66 -7.48 -11.79
CA ILE A 704 -44.16 -7.95 -13.09
C ILE A 704 -45.13 -8.99 -13.64
N ALA A 705 -45.84 -8.65 -14.71
CA ALA A 705 -46.78 -9.54 -15.38
C ALA A 705 -46.08 -10.61 -16.22
N SER A 706 -44.99 -10.26 -16.91
CA SER A 706 -44.19 -11.24 -17.65
C SER A 706 -42.73 -10.85 -17.81
N LEU A 707 -41.86 -11.86 -17.82
CA LEU A 707 -40.46 -11.75 -18.21
C LEU A 707 -40.17 -12.77 -19.30
N THR A 708 -39.77 -12.30 -20.47
CA THR A 708 -39.50 -13.15 -21.63
C THR A 708 -38.21 -12.75 -22.33
N TYR A 709 -37.62 -13.68 -23.08
CA TYR A 709 -36.39 -13.42 -23.83
C TYR A 709 -36.35 -14.12 -25.18
N LEU A 710 -35.56 -13.55 -26.09
CA LEU A 710 -35.32 -14.03 -27.45
C LEU A 710 -33.84 -13.92 -27.81
N GLN A 711 -33.34 -14.89 -28.57
CA GLN A 711 -32.07 -14.77 -29.28
C GLN A 711 -32.27 -13.86 -30.50
N GLY A 712 -31.53 -12.75 -30.56
CA GLY A 712 -31.67 -11.69 -31.55
C GLY A 712 -31.99 -10.34 -30.91
N LYS A 713 -31.87 -9.27 -31.70
CA LYS A 713 -32.19 -7.89 -31.29
C LYS A 713 -33.57 -7.49 -31.81
N TYR A 714 -34.54 -7.33 -30.92
CA TYR A 714 -35.94 -7.05 -31.26
C TYR A 714 -36.49 -5.88 -30.45
N ASN A 715 -37.30 -5.03 -31.11
CA ASN A 715 -38.05 -3.97 -30.43
C ASN A 715 -39.39 -4.50 -29.87
N ASP A 716 -40.12 -3.64 -29.17
CA ASP A 716 -41.38 -4.02 -28.51
C ASP A 716 -42.49 -4.44 -29.47
N ALA A 717 -42.55 -3.82 -30.65
CA ALA A 717 -43.54 -4.13 -31.69
C ALA A 717 -43.27 -5.42 -32.48
N SER A 718 -42.21 -6.17 -32.15
CA SER A 718 -41.81 -7.34 -32.92
C SER A 718 -42.77 -8.52 -32.73
N ILE A 719 -43.23 -9.11 -33.85
CA ILE A 719 -44.03 -10.36 -33.82
C ILE A 719 -43.24 -11.56 -33.26
N ALA A 720 -41.90 -11.46 -33.16
CA ALA A 720 -41.04 -12.51 -32.62
C ALA A 720 -41.34 -12.82 -31.15
N TRP A 721 -41.94 -11.88 -30.39
CA TRP A 721 -42.33 -12.13 -28.99
C TRP A 721 -43.33 -13.29 -28.83
N ASN A 722 -44.05 -13.66 -29.89
CA ASN A 722 -44.94 -14.84 -29.89
C ASN A 722 -44.20 -16.18 -29.69
N SER A 723 -42.89 -16.22 -29.93
CA SER A 723 -42.03 -17.40 -29.71
C SER A 723 -41.01 -17.20 -28.57
N ALA A 724 -41.19 -16.16 -27.75
CA ALA A 724 -40.27 -15.85 -26.67
C ALA A 724 -40.31 -16.91 -25.56
N LYS A 725 -39.14 -17.16 -24.98
CA LYS A 725 -38.99 -18.07 -23.84
C LYS A 725 -39.23 -17.29 -22.54
N ALA A 726 -39.79 -17.93 -21.52
CA ALA A 726 -39.89 -17.33 -20.20
C ALA A 726 -38.51 -17.22 -19.54
N VAL A 727 -38.30 -16.19 -18.73
CA VAL A 727 -37.17 -16.12 -17.79
C VAL A 727 -37.49 -17.05 -16.61
N GLU A 728 -36.62 -18.02 -16.33
CA GLU A 728 -36.85 -19.02 -15.30
C GLU A 728 -35.94 -18.78 -14.10
N ASN A 729 -36.52 -18.70 -12.90
CA ASN A 729 -35.80 -18.50 -11.63
C ASN A 729 -34.85 -17.28 -11.65
N GLY A 730 -35.18 -16.23 -12.40
CA GLY A 730 -34.35 -15.03 -12.55
C GLY A 730 -33.14 -15.21 -13.47
N TYR A 731 -33.12 -16.23 -14.33
CA TYR A 731 -32.03 -16.46 -15.27
C TYR A 731 -32.53 -16.76 -16.68
N ILE A 732 -31.68 -16.42 -17.65
CA ILE A 732 -31.74 -16.95 -19.00
C ILE A 732 -30.45 -17.73 -19.29
N SER A 733 -30.56 -18.76 -20.14
CA SER A 733 -29.43 -19.54 -20.63
C SER A 733 -29.21 -19.22 -22.10
N CYS A 734 -28.02 -18.74 -22.42
CA CYS A 734 -27.58 -18.35 -23.75
C CYS A 734 -26.59 -19.40 -24.27
N ASP A 735 -26.98 -20.18 -25.27
CA ASP A 735 -26.17 -21.28 -25.83
C ASP A 735 -25.38 -20.87 -27.08
N LYS A 736 -25.59 -19.65 -27.59
CA LYS A 736 -24.94 -19.12 -28.79
C LYS A 736 -24.47 -17.69 -28.61
N ASN A 737 -23.37 -17.34 -29.27
CA ASN A 737 -22.93 -15.95 -29.41
C ASN A 737 -23.97 -15.15 -30.21
N SER A 738 -24.60 -14.18 -29.57
CA SER A 738 -25.64 -13.33 -30.16
C SER A 738 -25.94 -12.13 -29.25
N ILE A 739 -26.79 -11.21 -29.73
CA ILE A 739 -27.50 -10.29 -28.84
C ILE A 739 -28.78 -10.99 -28.41
N TYR A 740 -29.11 -10.91 -27.13
CA TYR A 740 -30.37 -11.40 -26.59
C TYR A 740 -31.23 -10.21 -26.17
N SER A 741 -32.51 -10.23 -26.54
CA SER A 741 -33.51 -9.24 -26.11
C SER A 741 -34.27 -9.81 -24.93
N VAL A 742 -34.36 -9.06 -23.84
CA VAL A 742 -35.15 -9.41 -22.64
C VAL A 742 -36.24 -8.35 -22.49
N ARG A 743 -37.49 -8.80 -22.35
CA ARG A 743 -38.67 -7.96 -22.20
C ARG A 743 -39.33 -8.21 -20.85
N ALA A 744 -39.51 -7.13 -20.10
CA ALA A 744 -40.34 -7.07 -18.91
C ALA A 744 -41.64 -6.33 -19.23
N VAL A 745 -42.76 -6.86 -18.76
CA VAL A 745 -44.07 -6.22 -18.82
C VAL A 745 -44.60 -6.11 -17.40
N ASP A 746 -45.00 -4.91 -16.99
CA ASP A 746 -45.55 -4.65 -15.67
C ASP A 746 -47.05 -5.08 -15.57
N GLY A 747 -47.66 -4.89 -14.40
CA GLY A 747 -49.07 -5.16 -14.15
C GLY A 747 -50.03 -4.22 -14.90
N ASN A 748 -49.55 -3.07 -15.37
CA ASN A 748 -50.31 -2.08 -16.14
C ASN A 748 -50.18 -2.26 -17.67
N GLY A 749 -49.31 -3.17 -18.13
CA GLY A 749 -48.98 -3.40 -19.53
C GLY A 749 -47.87 -2.52 -20.10
N ASN A 750 -47.20 -1.71 -19.28
CA ASN A 750 -46.00 -0.96 -19.69
C ASN A 750 -44.83 -1.93 -19.87
N THR A 751 -43.95 -1.62 -20.83
CA THR A 751 -42.92 -2.55 -21.29
C THR A 751 -41.53 -1.94 -21.23
N THR A 752 -40.56 -2.71 -20.74
CA THR A 752 -39.13 -2.40 -20.85
C THR A 752 -38.43 -3.50 -21.61
N ILE A 753 -37.61 -3.11 -22.60
CA ILE A 753 -36.71 -4.04 -23.31
C ILE A 753 -35.27 -3.62 -23.06
N ARG A 754 -34.46 -4.59 -22.65
CA ARG A 754 -33.01 -4.46 -22.52
C ARG A 754 -32.33 -5.55 -23.35
N TYR A 755 -31.10 -5.27 -23.73
CA TYR A 755 -30.32 -6.14 -24.58
C TYR A 755 -29.03 -6.53 -23.86
N ILE A 756 -28.54 -7.73 -24.14
CA ILE A 756 -27.23 -8.16 -23.68
C ILE A 756 -26.52 -8.92 -24.79
N ARG A 757 -25.23 -8.62 -25.01
CA ARG A 757 -24.41 -9.31 -25.99
C ARG A 757 -23.64 -10.46 -25.32
N ILE A 758 -23.74 -11.65 -25.90
CA ILE A 758 -22.93 -12.82 -25.56
C ILE A 758 -22.01 -13.09 -26.74
N ASN A 759 -20.69 -13.10 -26.49
CA ASN A 759 -19.66 -13.25 -27.52
C ASN A 759 -18.47 -14.13 -27.09
N ASN A 760 -18.61 -14.84 -25.96
CA ASN A 760 -17.55 -15.64 -25.33
C ASN A 760 -17.79 -17.15 -25.39
N ILE A 761 -18.76 -17.64 -26.17
CA ILE A 761 -18.98 -19.08 -26.36
C ILE A 761 -18.10 -19.57 -27.52
N ASN A 762 -17.18 -20.50 -27.26
CA ASN A 762 -16.29 -21.11 -28.23
C ASN A 762 -16.16 -22.62 -27.96
N GLU A 763 -16.72 -23.45 -28.85
CA GLU A 763 -16.66 -24.92 -28.73
C GLU A 763 -15.25 -25.50 -28.91
N GLY A 764 -14.31 -24.72 -29.46
CA GLY A 764 -12.92 -25.09 -29.68
C GLY A 764 -12.00 -24.94 -28.47
N VAL A 765 -12.48 -24.39 -27.35
CA VAL A 765 -11.69 -24.21 -26.13
C VAL A 765 -12.15 -25.14 -24.99
N LEU A 766 -11.26 -25.33 -24.02
CA LEU A 766 -11.58 -25.96 -22.73
C LEU A 766 -11.64 -24.86 -21.66
N GLU A 767 -12.52 -25.00 -20.68
CA GLU A 767 -12.59 -24.08 -19.55
C GLU A 767 -11.30 -24.12 -18.72
N ALA A 768 -10.87 -22.93 -18.30
CA ALA A 768 -9.70 -22.80 -17.43
C ALA A 768 -9.97 -23.45 -16.06
N PRO A 769 -9.01 -24.21 -15.50
CA PRO A 769 -9.16 -24.81 -14.18
C PRO A 769 -9.43 -23.77 -13.09
N LYS A 770 -10.42 -23.99 -12.23
CA LYS A 770 -10.59 -23.18 -11.00
C LYS A 770 -9.70 -23.77 -9.91
N VAL A 771 -8.88 -22.93 -9.28
CA VAL A 771 -7.91 -23.38 -8.28
C VAL A 771 -8.19 -22.71 -6.95
N ASP A 772 -8.26 -23.51 -5.88
CA ASP A 772 -8.43 -23.01 -4.52
C ASP A 772 -7.23 -22.16 -4.07
N THR A 773 -7.43 -21.35 -3.02
CA THR A 773 -6.34 -20.54 -2.46
C THR A 773 -5.11 -21.39 -2.10
N TYR A 774 -3.98 -21.11 -2.75
CA TYR A 774 -2.70 -21.77 -2.52
C TYR A 774 -1.73 -20.85 -1.77
N THR A 775 -0.97 -21.40 -0.81
CA THR A 775 -0.09 -20.60 0.07
C THR A 775 1.30 -21.21 0.16
N ASN A 776 2.28 -20.42 0.57
CA ASN A 776 3.69 -20.86 0.70
C ASN A 776 3.93 -21.92 1.80
N ARG A 777 2.88 -22.31 2.53
CA ARG A 777 2.88 -23.38 3.54
C ARG A 777 2.02 -24.60 3.15
N LYS A 778 1.36 -24.59 1.99
CA LYS A 778 0.60 -25.74 1.46
C LYS A 778 1.52 -26.68 0.66
N VAL A 779 1.19 -27.97 0.67
CA VAL A 779 1.86 -29.03 -0.11
C VAL A 779 0.96 -29.66 -1.17
N TYR A 780 -0.32 -29.26 -1.20
CA TYR A 780 -1.27 -29.68 -2.21
C TYR A 780 -1.90 -28.45 -2.86
N ILE A 781 -2.03 -28.50 -4.18
CA ILE A 781 -2.86 -27.60 -4.97
C ILE A 781 -4.17 -28.35 -5.30
N THR A 782 -5.30 -27.68 -5.11
CA THR A 782 -6.65 -28.26 -5.22
C THR A 782 -7.55 -27.34 -6.02
N GLY A 783 -8.61 -27.90 -6.60
CA GLY A 783 -9.57 -27.14 -7.38
C GLY A 783 -10.45 -28.03 -8.25
N THR A 784 -11.08 -27.43 -9.26
CA THR A 784 -11.91 -28.12 -10.26
C THR A 784 -11.45 -27.81 -11.68
N ALA A 785 -11.57 -28.77 -12.59
CA ALA A 785 -11.29 -28.59 -14.01
C ALA A 785 -12.20 -29.53 -14.82
N GLU A 786 -12.18 -29.40 -16.14
CA GLU A 786 -12.95 -30.29 -17.02
C GLU A 786 -12.59 -31.77 -16.78
N PRO A 787 -13.57 -32.64 -16.51
CA PRO A 787 -13.33 -34.07 -16.29
C PRO A 787 -12.59 -34.75 -17.43
N VAL A 788 -11.82 -35.81 -17.12
CA VAL A 788 -11.12 -36.67 -18.09
C VAL A 788 -9.98 -35.97 -18.85
N THR A 789 -9.79 -34.66 -18.70
CA THR A 789 -8.65 -33.93 -19.25
C THR A 789 -7.35 -34.15 -18.47
N THR A 790 -6.20 -33.85 -19.07
CA THR A 790 -4.91 -33.77 -18.38
C THR A 790 -4.68 -32.36 -17.86
N ILE A 791 -4.56 -32.19 -16.53
CA ILE A 791 -4.23 -30.91 -15.89
C ILE A 791 -2.72 -30.76 -15.71
N TYR A 792 -2.22 -29.56 -15.99
CA TYR A 792 -0.82 -29.14 -15.92
C TYR A 792 -0.64 -28.05 -14.87
N PHE A 793 0.46 -28.10 -14.12
CA PHE A 793 0.91 -27.09 -13.16
C PHE A 793 2.32 -26.66 -13.55
N GLU A 794 2.44 -25.52 -14.20
CA GLU A 794 3.69 -24.94 -14.70
C GLU A 794 4.17 -23.85 -13.74
N LEU A 795 5.41 -23.93 -13.27
CA LEU A 795 6.04 -22.94 -12.40
C LEU A 795 6.67 -21.81 -13.23
N GLU A 796 7.01 -20.67 -12.60
CA GLU A 796 7.69 -19.54 -13.26
C GLU A 796 9.04 -19.90 -13.92
N ASP A 797 9.69 -20.97 -13.46
CA ASP A 797 10.94 -21.48 -14.05
C ASP A 797 10.70 -22.49 -15.19
N SER A 798 9.47 -22.58 -15.68
CA SER A 798 8.99 -23.50 -16.72
C SER A 798 8.99 -24.98 -16.31
N THR A 799 9.16 -25.31 -15.02
CA THR A 799 8.97 -26.68 -14.53
C THR A 799 7.49 -27.07 -14.61
N VAL A 800 7.19 -28.22 -15.23
CA VAL A 800 5.80 -28.68 -15.44
C VAL A 800 5.52 -29.96 -14.65
N TYR A 801 4.46 -29.93 -13.86
CA TYR A 801 3.84 -31.10 -13.22
C TYR A 801 2.49 -31.38 -13.89
N LYS A 802 2.00 -32.62 -13.91
CA LYS A 802 0.70 -32.93 -14.50
C LYS A 802 0.04 -34.18 -13.91
N THR A 803 -1.28 -34.26 -14.02
CA THR A 803 -2.10 -35.45 -13.68
C THR A 803 -3.39 -35.45 -14.50
N THR A 804 -4.19 -36.52 -14.42
CA THR A 804 -5.51 -36.59 -15.06
C THR A 804 -6.58 -36.07 -14.10
N VAL A 805 -7.53 -35.29 -14.60
CA VAL A 805 -8.68 -34.81 -13.85
C VAL A 805 -9.69 -35.96 -13.70
N PRO A 806 -10.10 -36.33 -12.47
CA PRO A 806 -11.10 -37.37 -12.27
C PRO A 806 -12.47 -37.00 -12.85
N ASP A 807 -13.36 -37.97 -13.04
CA ASP A 807 -14.73 -37.77 -13.55
C ASP A 807 -15.55 -36.76 -12.72
N SER A 808 -15.22 -36.62 -11.43
CA SER A 808 -15.83 -35.62 -10.54
C SER A 808 -15.45 -34.16 -10.88
N GLY A 809 -14.46 -33.93 -11.74
CA GLY A 809 -13.87 -32.62 -12.02
C GLY A 809 -12.94 -32.07 -10.93
N ALA A 810 -13.03 -32.56 -9.69
CA ALA A 810 -12.21 -32.11 -8.56
C ALA A 810 -10.81 -32.75 -8.55
N PHE A 811 -9.75 -31.94 -8.51
CA PHE A 811 -8.36 -32.40 -8.46
C PHE A 811 -7.66 -32.06 -7.14
N LYS A 812 -6.67 -32.89 -6.78
CA LYS A 812 -5.74 -32.65 -5.66
C LYS A 812 -4.35 -33.18 -6.03
N TYR A 813 -3.39 -32.28 -6.19
CA TYR A 813 -2.04 -32.63 -6.63
C TYR A 813 -0.97 -32.19 -5.63
N ALA A 814 0.01 -33.06 -5.36
CA ALA A 814 1.12 -32.76 -4.47
C ALA A 814 2.19 -31.93 -5.20
N LEU A 815 2.21 -30.62 -4.97
CA LEU A 815 3.15 -29.69 -5.58
C LEU A 815 4.29 -29.37 -4.59
N PRO A 816 5.56 -29.28 -5.03
CA PRO A 816 6.63 -28.81 -4.16
C PRO A 816 6.31 -27.44 -3.56
N PRO A 817 6.73 -27.15 -2.31
CA PRO A 817 6.49 -25.85 -1.67
C PRO A 817 6.99 -24.70 -2.54
N GLN A 818 6.14 -23.69 -2.73
CA GLN A 818 6.44 -22.51 -3.52
C GLN A 818 6.64 -21.30 -2.61
N ASN A 819 7.53 -20.38 -2.99
CA ASN A 819 7.73 -19.12 -2.27
C ASN A 819 6.53 -18.18 -2.50
N ALA A 820 6.17 -17.39 -1.49
CA ALA A 820 5.11 -16.40 -1.60
C ALA A 820 5.43 -15.37 -2.69
N GLY A 821 4.39 -14.95 -3.42
CA GLY A 821 4.50 -14.04 -4.56
C GLY A 821 4.84 -14.72 -5.89
N LYS A 822 5.31 -15.98 -5.89
CA LYS A 822 5.52 -16.76 -7.11
C LYS A 822 4.18 -17.17 -7.74
N LYS A 823 4.18 -17.33 -9.06
CA LYS A 823 3.03 -17.81 -9.84
C LYS A 823 3.13 -19.30 -10.17
N VAL A 824 1.99 -19.98 -10.12
CA VAL A 824 1.78 -21.31 -10.71
C VAL A 824 0.73 -21.17 -11.80
N PHE A 825 1.05 -21.56 -13.02
CA PHE A 825 0.15 -21.53 -14.16
C PHE A 825 -0.53 -22.90 -14.30
N VAL A 826 -1.86 -22.92 -14.18
CA VAL A 826 -2.65 -24.16 -14.21
C VAL A 826 -3.52 -24.19 -15.46
N TYR A 827 -3.46 -25.26 -16.25
CA TYR A 827 -4.25 -25.40 -17.48
C TYR A 827 -4.55 -26.87 -17.76
N VAL A 828 -5.59 -27.15 -18.56
CA VAL A 828 -5.93 -28.51 -19.01
C VAL A 828 -5.72 -28.68 -20.50
N LYS A 829 -5.49 -29.93 -20.90
CA LYS A 829 -5.56 -30.38 -22.29
C LYS A 829 -6.36 -31.66 -22.39
N ASP A 830 -7.13 -31.79 -23.45
CA ASP A 830 -7.80 -33.04 -23.79
C ASP A 830 -6.97 -33.89 -24.76
N ASP A 831 -7.51 -35.03 -25.15
CA ASP A 831 -6.85 -35.98 -26.06
C ASP A 831 -6.81 -35.47 -27.52
N GLU A 832 -7.66 -34.50 -27.87
CA GLU A 832 -7.68 -33.82 -29.17
C GLU A 832 -6.64 -32.70 -29.26
N GLY A 833 -5.97 -32.40 -28.15
CA GLY A 833 -4.92 -31.38 -28.06
C GLY A 833 -5.44 -29.96 -27.87
N ARG A 834 -6.75 -29.77 -27.64
CA ARG A 834 -7.31 -28.49 -27.21
C ARG A 834 -6.72 -28.14 -25.84
N CYS A 835 -6.55 -26.85 -25.59
CA CYS A 835 -5.91 -26.36 -24.38
C CYS A 835 -6.77 -25.25 -23.78
N SER A 836 -6.98 -25.29 -22.47
CA SER A 836 -7.62 -24.19 -21.78
C SER A 836 -6.71 -22.96 -21.72
N ALA A 837 -7.30 -21.81 -21.43
CA ALA A 837 -6.54 -20.68 -20.88
C ALA A 837 -5.84 -21.08 -19.56
N ARG A 838 -4.78 -20.35 -19.20
CA ARG A 838 -4.02 -20.58 -17.98
C ARG A 838 -4.65 -19.84 -16.80
N THR A 839 -4.97 -20.56 -15.74
CA THR A 839 -5.26 -19.99 -14.42
C THR A 839 -3.98 -19.64 -13.71
N VAL A 840 -3.78 -18.36 -13.40
CA VAL A 840 -2.58 -17.86 -12.71
C VAL A 840 -2.81 -17.85 -11.21
N VAL A 841 -2.13 -18.73 -10.50
CA VAL A 841 -2.24 -18.86 -9.05
C VAL A 841 -1.05 -18.18 -8.39
N THR A 842 -1.25 -16.98 -7.84
CA THR A 842 -0.23 -16.33 -7.01
C THR A 842 -0.20 -16.95 -5.62
N VAL A 843 0.96 -17.48 -5.23
CA VAL A 843 1.17 -18.12 -3.93
C VAL A 843 1.04 -17.09 -2.80
N LYS A 844 0.01 -17.21 -1.96
CA LYS A 844 -0.22 -16.28 -0.83
C LYS A 844 0.75 -16.56 0.34
N ARG A 845 1.07 -15.53 1.11
CA ARG A 845 1.93 -15.60 2.30
C ARG A 845 1.11 -15.92 3.55
N THR A 846 1.43 -17.01 4.23
CA THR A 846 0.88 -17.37 5.57
C THR A 846 1.97 -17.56 6.63
N GLY A 847 3.19 -17.15 6.31
CA GLY A 847 4.40 -17.18 7.16
C GLY A 847 5.66 -17.01 6.30
N PRO A 848 6.85 -17.11 6.88
CA PRO A 848 8.10 -17.06 6.14
C PRO A 848 8.20 -18.13 5.04
N ASN A 849 8.87 -17.81 3.94
CA ASN A 849 9.17 -18.78 2.89
C ASN A 849 10.03 -19.94 3.41
N LYS A 850 9.94 -21.10 2.74
CA LYS A 850 10.71 -22.27 3.14
C LYS A 850 12.21 -22.00 2.91
N PRO A 851 13.04 -21.97 3.95
CA PRO A 851 14.46 -21.72 3.78
C PRO A 851 15.15 -22.92 3.14
N VAL A 852 16.28 -22.71 2.50
CA VAL A 852 17.13 -23.74 1.90
C VAL A 852 18.41 -23.90 2.73
N MET A 853 18.88 -25.13 2.81
CA MET A 853 20.13 -25.50 3.44
C MET A 853 20.94 -26.36 2.48
N ASP A 854 22.23 -26.10 2.36
CA ASP A 854 23.12 -26.87 1.50
C ASP A 854 23.32 -28.31 2.01
N LYS A 855 24.00 -29.12 1.20
CA LYS A 855 24.30 -30.52 1.55
C LYS A 855 25.32 -30.56 2.68
N MET A 856 24.96 -31.24 3.77
CA MET A 856 25.83 -31.42 4.94
C MET A 856 26.63 -32.73 4.88
N THR A 857 27.91 -32.68 5.27
CA THR A 857 28.82 -33.84 5.29
C THR A 857 29.64 -33.91 6.58
N THR A 858 30.27 -35.06 6.85
CA THR A 858 31.10 -35.27 8.05
C THR A 858 32.43 -34.49 8.03
N ALA A 859 32.78 -33.82 6.94
CA ALA A 859 34.04 -33.08 6.79
C ALA A 859 33.87 -31.55 6.79
N VAL A 860 32.64 -31.04 6.81
CA VAL A 860 32.32 -29.61 6.67
C VAL A 860 31.80 -29.06 8.01
N ARG A 861 32.31 -27.87 8.38
CA ARG A 861 31.81 -27.09 9.52
C ARG A 861 30.96 -25.89 9.10
N THR A 862 31.14 -25.42 7.88
CA THR A 862 30.33 -24.34 7.31
C THR A 862 28.93 -24.84 7.00
N VAL A 863 27.93 -24.23 7.61
CA VAL A 863 26.54 -24.36 7.17
C VAL A 863 26.25 -23.16 6.28
N SER A 864 25.66 -23.40 5.12
CA SER A 864 25.24 -22.35 4.19
C SER A 864 23.89 -22.68 3.56
N GLY A 865 23.25 -21.66 3.00
CA GLY A 865 21.99 -21.78 2.28
C GLY A 865 21.37 -20.42 2.06
N GLU A 866 20.05 -20.40 1.85
CA GLU A 866 19.27 -19.19 1.61
C GLU A 866 18.02 -19.17 2.49
N LEU A 867 17.69 -18.01 3.05
CA LEU A 867 16.47 -17.82 3.84
C LEU A 867 15.22 -17.79 2.97
N ASN A 868 15.34 -17.46 1.68
CA ASN A 868 14.25 -17.20 0.74
C ASN A 868 13.27 -16.10 1.19
N ASP A 869 13.69 -15.26 2.14
CA ASP A 869 12.88 -14.21 2.72
C ASP A 869 13.75 -13.11 3.36
N LYS A 870 13.15 -11.95 3.60
CA LYS A 870 13.77 -10.81 4.29
C LYS A 870 13.12 -10.63 5.67
N ASN A 871 13.85 -10.07 6.63
CA ASN A 871 13.37 -9.80 7.99
C ASN A 871 12.84 -11.07 8.70
N VAL A 872 13.52 -12.19 8.49
CA VAL A 872 13.23 -13.47 9.13
C VAL A 872 14.45 -13.97 9.86
N TYR A 873 14.21 -14.67 10.95
CA TYR A 873 15.23 -15.06 11.92
C TYR A 873 15.43 -16.58 11.87
N PRO A 874 16.60 -17.08 11.43
CA PRO A 874 16.81 -18.50 11.25
C PRO A 874 17.09 -19.23 12.57
N VAL A 875 16.46 -20.40 12.71
CA VAL A 875 16.62 -21.31 13.85
C VAL A 875 17.06 -22.69 13.32
N PHE A 876 18.23 -23.16 13.75
CA PHE A 876 18.80 -24.44 13.35
C PHE A 876 18.75 -25.45 14.49
N ILE A 877 18.14 -26.61 14.26
CA ILE A 877 17.87 -27.61 15.29
C ILE A 877 18.70 -28.86 15.04
N LEU A 878 19.52 -29.22 16.02
CA LEU A 878 20.32 -30.45 16.05
C LEU A 878 19.74 -31.42 17.07
N GLU A 879 18.91 -32.33 16.58
CA GLU A 879 18.15 -33.28 17.40
C GLU A 879 19.04 -34.17 18.27
N SER A 880 20.13 -34.70 17.70
CA SER A 880 21.01 -35.66 18.39
C SER A 880 21.72 -35.10 19.63
N LYS A 881 21.78 -33.77 19.75
CA LYS A 881 22.40 -33.08 20.89
C LYS A 881 21.41 -32.21 21.67
N LYS A 882 20.12 -32.22 21.29
CA LYS A 882 19.10 -31.28 21.80
C LYS A 882 19.65 -29.85 21.83
N THR A 883 20.15 -29.38 20.70
CA THR A 883 20.77 -28.04 20.59
C THR A 883 20.09 -27.24 19.51
N VAL A 884 19.84 -25.96 19.79
CA VAL A 884 19.33 -24.99 18.82
C VAL A 884 20.38 -23.93 18.60
N PHE A 885 20.76 -23.69 17.35
CA PHE A 885 21.66 -22.62 16.96
C PHE A 885 20.89 -21.46 16.36
N MET A 886 21.24 -20.25 16.76
CA MET A 886 20.64 -18.99 16.29
C MET A 886 21.64 -17.84 16.45
N GLN A 887 21.31 -16.67 15.90
CA GLN A 887 22.10 -15.45 16.04
C GLN A 887 21.82 -14.77 17.40
N ASP A 888 22.77 -13.94 17.87
CA ASP A 888 22.62 -13.15 19.09
C ASP A 888 22.07 -11.74 18.78
N ASP A 889 20.80 -11.68 18.36
CA ASP A 889 20.16 -10.47 17.83
C ASP A 889 18.68 -10.33 18.24
N GLY A 890 18.23 -11.08 19.25
CA GLY A 890 16.83 -11.13 19.66
C GLY A 890 16.02 -12.31 19.09
N THR A 891 16.66 -13.19 18.29
CA THR A 891 16.01 -14.40 17.75
C THR A 891 15.52 -15.36 18.86
N GLU A 892 16.13 -15.35 20.04
CA GLU A 892 15.78 -16.27 21.13
C GLU A 892 14.39 -16.01 21.71
N GLU A 893 13.98 -14.74 21.81
CA GLU A 893 12.66 -14.32 22.25
C GLU A 893 11.58 -14.81 21.29
N LEU A 894 11.80 -14.64 19.97
CA LEU A 894 10.91 -15.14 18.93
C LEU A 894 10.83 -16.67 18.95
N TYR A 895 11.97 -17.36 19.15
CA TYR A 895 12.00 -18.81 19.27
C TYR A 895 11.14 -19.30 20.44
N LYS A 896 11.23 -18.67 21.61
CA LYS A 896 10.46 -19.03 22.82
C LYS A 896 8.95 -18.85 22.66
N GLN A 897 8.52 -17.90 21.82
CA GLN A 897 7.11 -17.64 21.54
C GLN A 897 6.54 -18.53 20.43
N SER A 898 7.40 -19.21 19.67
CA SER A 898 7.00 -20.02 18.52
C SER A 898 6.50 -21.42 18.88
N ASP A 899 5.72 -22.04 17.98
CA ASP A 899 5.22 -23.41 18.09
C ASP A 899 6.32 -24.48 17.99
N ILE A 900 7.54 -24.10 17.57
CA ILE A 900 8.71 -24.97 17.50
C ILE A 900 9.63 -24.87 18.72
N TYR A 901 9.24 -24.08 19.74
CA TYR A 901 9.99 -23.98 20.99
C TYR A 901 10.07 -25.34 21.71
N ASN A 902 11.26 -25.69 22.21
CA ASN A 902 11.43 -26.83 23.07
C ASN A 902 12.39 -26.51 24.23
N LYS A 903 11.85 -26.51 25.45
CA LYS A 903 12.59 -26.20 26.69
C LYS A 903 13.73 -27.17 27.00
N ASP A 904 13.70 -28.40 26.47
CA ASP A 904 14.75 -29.40 26.68
C ASP A 904 15.99 -29.13 25.81
N TYR A 905 15.91 -28.16 24.90
CA TYR A 905 16.98 -27.88 23.94
C TYR A 905 17.80 -26.71 24.44
N LYS A 906 19.12 -26.91 24.43
CA LYS A 906 20.08 -25.86 24.75
C LYS A 906 20.19 -24.89 23.57
N VAL A 907 20.01 -23.60 23.82
CA VAL A 907 20.33 -22.54 22.84
C VAL A 907 21.84 -22.29 22.81
N GLU A 908 22.44 -22.33 21.63
CA GLU A 908 23.84 -21.95 21.37
C GLU A 908 23.88 -20.83 20.33
N LYS A 909 24.26 -19.63 20.77
CA LYS A 909 24.34 -18.45 19.92
C LYS A 909 25.62 -18.47 19.08
N LEU A 910 25.49 -18.26 17.77
CA LEU A 910 26.60 -18.26 16.81
C LEU A 910 26.58 -16.96 16.00
N ASN A 911 27.77 -16.48 15.62
CA ASN A 911 27.87 -15.40 14.65
C ASN A 911 27.52 -15.97 13.26
N MET A 912 26.45 -15.47 12.66
CA MET A 912 25.99 -15.86 11.33
C MET A 912 26.17 -14.67 10.39
N ASN A 913 26.76 -14.92 9.23
CA ASN A 913 26.78 -13.93 8.17
C ASN A 913 25.51 -14.12 7.35
N ILE A 914 24.58 -13.17 7.40
CA ILE A 914 23.35 -13.14 6.62
C ILE A 914 23.43 -11.92 5.72
N ALA A 915 23.52 -12.14 4.41
CA ALA A 915 23.57 -11.06 3.43
C ALA A 915 22.16 -10.52 3.12
N GLY A 916 22.10 -9.33 2.51
CA GLY A 916 20.82 -8.68 2.16
C GLY A 916 19.97 -9.43 1.12
N ASP A 917 20.56 -10.38 0.39
CA ASP A 917 19.87 -11.30 -0.52
C ASP A 917 19.28 -12.53 0.19
N GLY A 918 19.51 -12.66 1.50
CA GLY A 918 19.06 -13.79 2.31
C GLY A 918 19.99 -15.00 2.27
N SER A 919 21.14 -14.93 1.57
CA SER A 919 22.17 -15.97 1.68
C SER A 919 22.80 -15.92 3.07
N TYR A 920 23.06 -17.09 3.66
CA TYR A 920 23.67 -17.18 4.98
C TYR A 920 24.81 -18.18 5.02
N ASN A 921 25.77 -17.92 5.92
CA ASN A 921 26.75 -18.92 6.32
C ASN A 921 27.23 -18.74 7.76
N PHE A 922 27.60 -19.85 8.41
CA PHE A 922 28.22 -19.83 9.74
C PHE A 922 29.04 -21.09 10.00
N GLN A 923 29.91 -21.05 11.01
CA GLN A 923 30.74 -22.18 11.42
C GLN A 923 30.15 -22.91 12.62
N LEU A 924 29.98 -24.23 12.50
CA LEU A 924 29.64 -25.08 13.63
C LEU A 924 30.85 -25.26 14.57
N PRO A 925 30.61 -25.36 15.90
CA PRO A 925 31.68 -25.55 16.88
C PRO A 925 32.37 -26.92 16.77
N TYR A 926 31.77 -27.88 16.06
CA TYR A 926 32.30 -29.23 15.87
C TYR A 926 31.79 -29.86 14.56
N LEU A 927 32.52 -30.85 14.05
CA LEU A 927 32.05 -31.68 12.93
C LEU A 927 30.85 -32.54 13.34
N LEU A 928 29.89 -32.66 12.42
CA LEU A 928 28.72 -33.52 12.60
C LEU A 928 29.02 -34.97 12.22
N THR A 929 28.28 -35.90 12.81
CA THR A 929 28.37 -37.33 12.55
C THR A 929 27.43 -37.77 11.43
N ALA A 930 27.76 -38.83 10.70
CA ALA A 930 26.90 -39.34 9.63
C ALA A 930 25.51 -39.76 10.15
N LYS A 931 24.49 -39.66 9.29
CA LYS A 931 23.07 -39.91 9.58
C LYS A 931 22.42 -38.93 10.57
N THR A 932 23.15 -37.93 11.05
CA THR A 932 22.59 -36.88 11.91
C THR A 932 21.60 -36.04 11.10
N GLU A 933 20.45 -35.75 11.68
CA GLU A 933 19.48 -34.83 11.11
C GLU A 933 19.75 -33.42 11.62
N PHE A 934 19.83 -32.48 10.69
CA PHE A 934 19.94 -31.06 10.97
C PHE A 934 18.76 -30.36 10.31
N LYS A 935 17.95 -29.69 11.12
CA LYS A 935 16.71 -29.05 10.69
C LYS A 935 16.87 -27.54 10.74
N MET A 936 16.10 -26.84 9.93
CA MET A 936 16.05 -25.38 9.90
C MET A 936 14.61 -24.92 9.71
N ARG A 937 14.29 -23.85 10.42
CA ARG A 937 13.08 -23.04 10.27
C ARG A 937 13.49 -21.56 10.29
N THR A 938 12.63 -20.70 9.79
CA THR A 938 12.71 -19.25 10.02
C THR A 938 11.45 -18.78 10.72
N ILE A 939 11.59 -17.73 11.53
CA ILE A 939 10.52 -17.09 12.30
C ILE A 939 10.46 -15.62 11.87
N ASP A 940 9.28 -15.04 11.70
CA ASP A 940 9.13 -13.59 11.53
C ASP A 940 8.70 -12.89 12.83
N VAL A 941 8.69 -11.55 12.81
CA VAL A 941 8.29 -10.72 13.96
C VAL A 941 6.84 -10.91 14.39
N ALA A 942 6.00 -11.54 13.56
CA ALA A 942 4.63 -11.91 13.88
C ALA A 942 4.51 -13.34 14.45
N ASN A 943 5.64 -13.94 14.87
CA ASN A 943 5.75 -15.30 15.40
C ASN A 943 5.26 -16.41 14.47
N ARG A 944 5.20 -16.17 13.15
CA ARG A 944 4.84 -17.21 12.19
C ARG A 944 6.08 -17.99 11.78
N VAL A 945 5.91 -19.31 11.64
CA VAL A 945 7.02 -20.23 11.37
C VAL A 945 6.98 -20.77 9.95
N SER A 946 8.14 -20.78 9.28
CA SER A 946 8.33 -21.32 7.92
C SER A 946 8.01 -22.81 7.83
N MET A 947 7.84 -23.36 6.63
CA MET A 947 8.02 -24.81 6.44
C MET A 947 9.45 -25.24 6.79
N GLY A 948 9.60 -26.47 7.29
CA GLY A 948 10.90 -26.98 7.73
C GLY A 948 11.77 -27.50 6.58
N THR A 949 13.07 -27.21 6.67
CA THR A 949 14.10 -27.84 5.85
C THR A 949 14.92 -28.79 6.68
N LYS A 950 15.16 -29.99 6.13
CA LYS A 950 15.89 -31.08 6.78
C LYS A 950 17.05 -31.53 5.90
N ARG A 951 18.20 -31.77 6.52
CA ARG A 951 19.37 -32.39 5.90
C ARG A 951 19.87 -33.54 6.75
N VAL A 952 20.19 -34.65 6.09
CA VAL A 952 20.83 -35.81 6.71
C VAL A 952 22.31 -35.77 6.35
N VAL A 953 23.17 -35.69 7.36
CA VAL A 953 24.62 -35.60 7.20
C VAL A 953 25.17 -36.86 6.52
N LYS A 954 25.78 -36.70 5.35
CA LYS A 954 26.39 -37.82 4.60
C LYS A 954 27.84 -38.07 5.04
N GLN A 955 28.20 -39.34 5.22
CA GLN A 955 29.59 -39.74 5.46
C GLN A 955 30.44 -39.47 4.21
N THR A 956 31.53 -38.72 4.38
CA THR A 956 32.57 -38.50 3.36
C THR A 956 33.93 -38.97 3.85
N VAL A 957 34.97 -38.82 3.03
CA VAL A 957 36.35 -38.96 3.51
C VAL A 957 36.62 -37.94 4.64
N PRO A 958 37.55 -38.22 5.57
CA PRO A 958 37.78 -37.33 6.70
C PRO A 958 38.35 -35.98 6.25
N ALA A 959 38.15 -34.94 7.07
CA ALA A 959 38.81 -33.67 6.90
C ALA A 959 40.35 -33.82 6.95
N LYS A 960 41.07 -32.89 6.31
CA LYS A 960 42.54 -32.88 6.28
C LYS A 960 43.07 -32.85 7.73
N PRO A 961 43.93 -33.81 8.13
CA PRO A 961 44.42 -33.87 9.51
C PRO A 961 45.42 -32.75 9.78
N THR A 962 45.69 -32.50 11.06
CA THR A 962 46.77 -31.61 11.51
C THR A 962 47.96 -32.42 12.03
N MET A 963 49.16 -31.84 12.08
CA MET A 963 50.37 -32.52 12.54
C MET A 963 51.22 -31.59 13.40
N GLN A 964 51.89 -32.14 14.42
CA GLN A 964 52.93 -31.39 15.13
C GLN A 964 54.07 -31.00 14.16
N THR A 965 54.81 -29.94 14.46
CA THR A 965 56.06 -29.64 13.76
C THR A 965 57.02 -30.83 13.86
N VAL A 966 57.56 -31.26 12.72
CA VAL A 966 58.53 -32.36 12.64
C VAL A 966 59.85 -31.80 12.15
N SER A 967 60.93 -32.05 12.87
CA SER A 967 62.27 -31.59 12.53
C SER A 967 63.25 -32.75 12.32
N ASN A 968 64.48 -32.46 11.92
CA ASN A 968 65.55 -33.46 11.79
C ASN A 968 65.98 -34.07 13.15
N LYS A 969 65.62 -33.46 14.28
CA LYS A 969 65.75 -34.03 15.63
C LYS A 969 64.59 -34.95 16.02
N SER A 970 63.40 -34.79 15.42
CA SER A 970 62.20 -35.54 15.80
C SER A 970 62.36 -37.05 15.63
N THR A 971 62.07 -37.79 16.70
CA THR A 971 62.01 -39.26 16.74
C THR A 971 60.58 -39.79 16.72
N MET A 972 59.59 -38.90 16.67
CA MET A 972 58.16 -39.25 16.66
C MET A 972 57.40 -38.24 15.80
N VAL A 973 56.37 -38.72 15.10
CA VAL A 973 55.38 -37.87 14.41
C VAL A 973 54.02 -38.09 15.06
N LYS A 974 53.29 -36.99 15.32
CA LYS A 974 51.92 -37.00 15.87
C LYS A 974 50.99 -36.31 14.87
N VAL A 975 49.97 -37.01 14.42
CA VAL A 975 48.92 -36.55 13.52
C VAL A 975 47.60 -36.54 14.29
N PHE A 976 46.80 -35.50 14.10
CA PHE A 976 45.54 -35.30 14.81
C PHE A 976 44.38 -35.22 13.82
N SER A 977 43.26 -35.82 14.16
CA SER A 977 42.00 -35.76 13.41
C SER A 977 40.84 -35.62 14.37
N GLU A 978 39.84 -34.83 14.01
CA GLU A 978 38.60 -34.67 14.80
C GLU A 978 37.70 -35.90 14.70
N GLU A 979 37.73 -36.58 13.56
CA GLU A 979 37.00 -37.82 13.33
C GLU A 979 37.78 -39.02 13.88
N LYS A 980 37.06 -40.00 14.43
CA LYS A 980 37.62 -41.30 14.83
C LYS A 980 37.91 -42.17 13.61
N CYS A 981 39.00 -41.92 12.90
CA CYS A 981 39.35 -42.68 11.68
C CYS A 981 39.85 -44.11 11.96
N LYS A 982 39.70 -45.00 10.97
CA LYS A 982 40.20 -46.39 10.97
C LYS A 982 41.72 -46.43 11.12
N SER A 983 42.42 -45.58 10.39
CA SER A 983 43.89 -45.46 10.45
C SER A 983 44.39 -44.07 10.08
N ALA A 984 45.64 -43.78 10.44
CA ALA A 984 46.43 -42.70 9.85
C ALA A 984 47.62 -43.28 9.09
N THR A 985 47.96 -42.71 7.95
CA THR A 985 49.18 -43.04 7.21
C THR A 985 50.13 -41.86 7.31
N ILE A 986 51.38 -42.12 7.69
CA ILE A 986 52.46 -41.14 7.78
C ILE A 986 53.60 -41.61 6.88
N THR A 987 54.02 -40.78 5.93
CA THR A 987 55.17 -41.05 5.07
C THR A 987 56.29 -40.07 5.42
N VAL A 988 57.48 -40.58 5.73
CA VAL A 988 58.70 -39.80 6.00
C VAL A 988 59.77 -40.21 4.99
N GLY A 989 60.06 -39.34 4.04
CA GLY A 989 60.94 -39.67 2.90
C GLY A 989 60.36 -40.82 2.08
N LYS A 990 61.09 -41.93 1.98
CA LYS A 990 60.65 -43.16 1.28
C LYS A 990 59.90 -44.16 2.15
N LYS A 991 59.77 -43.92 3.46
CA LYS A 991 59.16 -44.87 4.40
C LYS A 991 57.74 -44.46 4.76
N THR A 992 56.82 -45.42 4.66
CA THR A 992 55.40 -45.22 4.99
C THR A 992 55.02 -46.05 6.23
N TYR A 993 54.22 -45.47 7.10
CA TYR A 993 53.75 -46.07 8.35
C TYR A 993 52.23 -45.95 8.44
N THR A 994 51.53 -47.06 8.65
CA THR A 994 50.09 -47.07 8.93
C THR A 994 49.85 -47.29 10.43
N ILE A 995 49.05 -46.42 11.05
CA ILE A 995 48.76 -46.39 12.48
C ILE A 995 47.27 -46.63 12.69
N LYS A 996 46.90 -47.75 13.32
CA LYS A 996 45.51 -48.09 13.66
C LYS A 996 45.12 -47.62 15.08
N THR A 997 46.11 -47.53 15.97
CA THR A 997 45.93 -47.09 17.35
C THR A 997 45.80 -45.57 17.45
N LYS A 998 44.82 -45.12 18.23
CA LYS A 998 44.43 -43.72 18.35
C LYS A 998 44.06 -43.40 19.80
N LYS A 999 44.41 -42.19 20.26
CA LYS A 999 44.06 -41.71 21.60
C LYS A 999 43.34 -40.37 21.48
N TYR A 1000 42.15 -40.24 22.06
CA TYR A 1000 41.46 -38.96 22.13
C TYR A 1000 42.20 -38.01 23.10
N ILE A 1001 42.40 -36.77 22.69
CA ILE A 1001 43.11 -35.75 23.45
C ILE A 1001 42.11 -34.64 23.78
N SER A 1002 41.58 -34.66 25.00
CA SER A 1002 40.52 -33.74 25.44
C SER A 1002 40.88 -32.26 25.24
N SER A 1003 42.10 -31.86 25.62
CA SER A 1003 42.57 -30.47 25.45
C SER A 1003 42.64 -29.98 24.01
N LYS A 1004 42.67 -30.90 23.04
CA LYS A 1004 42.65 -30.59 21.60
C LYS A 1004 41.34 -30.98 20.92
N LYS A 1005 40.42 -31.62 21.64
CA LYS A 1005 39.19 -32.24 21.13
C LYS A 1005 39.41 -33.10 19.86
N MET A 1006 40.55 -33.80 19.78
CA MET A 1006 40.97 -34.55 18.59
C MET A 1006 41.55 -35.93 18.93
N TYR A 1007 41.43 -36.89 18.01
CA TYR A 1007 42.13 -38.17 18.01
C TYR A 1007 43.56 -38.02 17.51
N ARG A 1008 44.51 -38.47 18.32
CA ARG A 1008 45.94 -38.48 18.00
C ARG A 1008 46.39 -39.87 17.53
N TYR A 1009 47.10 -39.88 16.42
CA TYR A 1009 47.84 -41.01 15.85
C TYR A 1009 49.33 -40.70 15.95
N GLN A 1010 50.14 -41.65 16.39
CA GLN A 1010 51.58 -41.41 16.57
C GLN A 1010 52.45 -42.60 16.17
N LYS A 1011 53.63 -42.31 15.64
CA LYS A 1011 54.62 -43.34 15.30
C LYS A 1011 56.04 -42.87 15.60
N LYS A 1012 56.86 -43.77 16.16
CA LYS A 1012 58.31 -43.59 16.29
C LYS A 1012 58.95 -43.69 14.91
N ILE A 1013 59.83 -42.74 14.57
CA ILE A 1013 60.53 -42.65 13.29
C ILE A 1013 62.04 -42.60 13.51
N LYS A 1014 62.82 -43.02 12.51
CA LYS A 1014 64.27 -42.79 12.51
C LYS A 1014 64.55 -41.30 12.27
N LYS A 1015 65.63 -40.78 12.87
CA LYS A 1015 66.14 -39.46 12.51
C LYS A 1015 66.57 -39.47 11.04
N THR A 1016 66.29 -38.38 10.34
CA THR A 1016 66.68 -38.10 8.95
C THR A 1016 67.11 -36.64 8.88
N ASN A 1017 67.85 -36.27 7.83
CA ASN A 1017 68.16 -34.86 7.56
C ASN A 1017 66.88 -34.02 7.41
N SER A 1018 67.04 -32.71 7.46
CA SER A 1018 66.03 -31.71 7.14
C SER A 1018 65.64 -31.76 5.66
N GLY A 1019 64.60 -31.04 5.26
CA GLY A 1019 64.08 -31.04 3.89
C GLY A 1019 63.35 -32.33 3.47
N VAL A 1020 63.51 -33.43 4.22
CA VAL A 1020 62.79 -34.70 4.00
C VAL A 1020 61.29 -34.48 4.13
N LYS A 1021 60.54 -34.79 3.07
CA LYS A 1021 59.08 -34.68 3.02
C LYS A 1021 58.43 -35.54 4.12
N VAL A 1022 57.46 -34.97 4.82
CA VAL A 1022 56.58 -35.65 5.76
C VAL A 1022 55.15 -35.43 5.30
N ASN A 1023 54.50 -36.52 4.89
CA ASN A 1023 53.11 -36.48 4.45
C ASN A 1023 52.25 -37.28 5.44
N ALA A 1024 51.01 -36.84 5.64
CA ALA A 1024 50.04 -37.63 6.38
C ALA A 1024 48.62 -37.49 5.83
N TYR A 1025 47.87 -38.58 5.93
CA TYR A 1025 46.42 -38.58 5.75
C TYR A 1025 45.79 -39.55 6.74
N VAL A 1026 44.49 -39.41 6.98
CA VAL A 1026 43.70 -40.34 7.77
C VAL A 1026 42.66 -41.03 6.90
N THR A 1027 42.25 -42.23 7.27
CA THR A 1027 41.37 -43.09 6.46
C THR A 1027 40.18 -43.54 7.27
N ASN A 1028 38.97 -43.34 6.75
CA ASN A 1028 37.74 -43.90 7.30
C ASN A 1028 37.11 -44.91 6.32
N SER A 1029 35.83 -45.22 6.49
CA SER A 1029 35.10 -46.16 5.61
C SER A 1029 34.88 -45.66 4.18
N LYS A 1030 35.01 -44.35 3.92
CA LYS A 1030 34.84 -43.75 2.59
C LYS A 1030 36.16 -43.52 1.85
N GLY A 1031 37.29 -43.55 2.55
CA GLY A 1031 38.61 -43.42 1.94
C GLY A 1031 39.53 -42.48 2.69
N ASN A 1032 40.52 -41.94 1.97
CA ASN A 1032 41.60 -41.13 2.52
C ASN A 1032 41.22 -39.65 2.55
N SER A 1033 41.58 -38.96 3.63
CA SER A 1033 41.54 -37.50 3.70
C SER A 1033 42.49 -36.90 2.66
N PRO A 1034 42.33 -35.60 2.33
CA PRO A 1034 43.38 -34.84 1.67
C PRO A 1034 44.72 -35.00 2.39
N VAL A 1035 45.80 -35.12 1.62
CA VAL A 1035 47.15 -35.32 2.17
C VAL A 1035 47.67 -34.01 2.75
N LEU A 1036 47.97 -34.01 4.05
CA LEU A 1036 48.80 -32.99 4.68
C LEU A 1036 50.26 -33.21 4.23
N LYS A 1037 50.84 -32.23 3.54
CA LYS A 1037 52.23 -32.26 3.08
C LYS A 1037 53.04 -31.23 3.87
N THR A 1038 54.19 -31.64 4.39
CA THR A 1038 55.18 -30.74 5.02
C THR A 1038 56.61 -31.28 4.79
N LYS A 1039 57.63 -30.58 5.26
CA LYS A 1039 59.03 -31.02 5.25
C LYS A 1039 59.60 -30.93 6.66
N LYS A 1040 60.59 -31.77 6.96
CA LYS A 1040 61.33 -31.64 8.20
C LYS A 1040 62.10 -30.34 8.24
N THR A 1041 61.92 -29.57 9.31
CA THR A 1041 62.72 -28.38 9.58
C THR A 1041 64.10 -28.75 10.15
N GLU A 1042 65.10 -27.94 9.88
CA GLU A 1042 66.43 -28.09 10.44
C GLU A 1042 66.50 -27.43 11.82
N VAL A 1043 66.92 -28.18 12.85
CA VAL A 1043 67.12 -27.65 14.22
C VAL A 1043 68.38 -28.17 14.90
N VAL A 1044 68.95 -29.25 14.37
CA VAL A 1044 70.34 -29.69 14.61
C VAL A 1044 71.04 -29.69 13.26
N PRO A 1045 72.38 -29.66 13.17
CA PRO A 1045 73.05 -29.72 11.88
C PRO A 1045 72.71 -31.00 11.14
N ASP A 1046 72.41 -30.89 9.85
CA ASP A 1046 72.29 -32.05 8.98
C ASP A 1046 73.61 -32.81 8.86
N THR A 1047 73.52 -33.98 8.23
CA THR A 1047 74.69 -34.84 8.02
C THR A 1047 75.80 -34.06 7.29
N PRO A 1048 77.00 -33.90 7.89
CA PRO A 1048 78.07 -33.11 7.28
C PRO A 1048 78.47 -33.66 5.91
N LYS A 1049 78.71 -32.74 4.96
CA LYS A 1049 79.19 -33.05 3.62
C LYS A 1049 80.71 -33.20 3.66
N THR A 1050 81.20 -34.42 3.84
CA THR A 1050 82.65 -34.69 3.79
C THR A 1050 83.14 -34.84 2.36
N ASP A 1051 84.28 -34.22 2.06
CA ASP A 1051 84.99 -34.36 0.78
C ASP A 1051 85.45 -35.81 0.55
N LYS A 1052 85.82 -36.14 -0.69
CA LYS A 1052 86.29 -37.49 -1.04
C LYS A 1052 87.52 -37.87 -0.20
N ILE A 1053 87.39 -38.94 0.57
CA ILE A 1053 88.46 -39.47 1.43
C ILE A 1053 89.25 -40.52 0.65
N LYS A 1054 90.55 -40.26 0.43
CA LYS A 1054 91.47 -41.15 -0.30
C LYS A 1054 92.46 -41.84 0.64
N ALA A 1055 92.92 -43.04 0.28
CA ALA A 1055 94.09 -43.64 0.91
C ALA A 1055 95.30 -42.69 0.86
N GLY A 1056 96.11 -42.66 1.92
CA GLY A 1056 97.24 -41.74 2.10
C GLY A 1056 96.89 -40.38 2.72
N ALA A 1057 95.60 -40.00 2.77
CA ALA A 1057 95.21 -38.70 3.30
C ALA A 1057 95.54 -38.55 4.81
N LYS A 1058 96.16 -37.42 5.18
CA LYS A 1058 96.42 -37.00 6.58
C LYS A 1058 95.42 -35.96 7.09
N LYS A 1059 94.49 -35.51 6.25
CA LYS A 1059 93.42 -34.57 6.61
C LYS A 1059 92.09 -35.01 6.02
N ILE A 1060 91.01 -34.75 6.75
CA ILE A 1060 89.63 -34.91 6.27
C ILE A 1060 88.97 -33.54 6.31
N THR A 1061 88.42 -33.11 5.18
CA THR A 1061 87.74 -31.82 5.01
C THR A 1061 86.28 -32.03 4.63
N GLY A 1062 85.47 -30.98 4.80
CA GLY A 1062 84.09 -30.98 4.36
C GLY A 1062 83.35 -29.76 4.87
N HIS A 1063 82.02 -29.80 4.80
CA HIS A 1063 81.14 -28.72 5.20
C HIS A 1063 80.02 -29.18 6.14
N VAL A 1064 79.65 -28.35 7.10
CA VAL A 1064 78.51 -28.54 8.01
C VAL A 1064 77.63 -27.31 8.00
N ASP A 1065 76.32 -27.51 7.91
CA ASP A 1065 75.37 -26.41 8.00
C ASP A 1065 75.34 -25.86 9.44
N VAL A 1066 75.54 -24.55 9.63
CA VAL A 1066 75.48 -23.88 10.93
C VAL A 1066 74.04 -23.46 11.19
N VAL A 1067 73.38 -24.10 12.16
CA VAL A 1067 71.92 -23.98 12.36
C VAL A 1067 71.60 -23.44 13.75
N GLY A 1068 70.95 -22.27 13.77
CA GLY A 1068 70.45 -21.60 14.98
C GLY A 1068 69.13 -22.18 15.49
N ASP A 1069 68.66 -21.66 16.62
CA ASP A 1069 67.34 -21.98 17.16
C ASP A 1069 66.32 -20.84 17.06
N GLY A 1070 66.68 -19.77 16.36
CA GLY A 1070 65.85 -18.61 16.11
C GLY A 1070 65.91 -17.56 17.22
N SER A 1071 66.80 -17.75 18.21
CA SER A 1071 67.03 -16.78 19.31
C SER A 1071 68.28 -15.93 19.12
N GLU A 1072 69.07 -16.22 18.09
CA GLU A 1072 70.32 -15.54 17.79
C GLU A 1072 70.07 -14.19 17.10
N LYS A 1073 70.17 -13.08 17.85
CA LYS A 1073 69.92 -11.71 17.35
C LYS A 1073 70.93 -11.22 16.31
N ASP A 1074 72.19 -11.69 16.41
CA ASP A 1074 73.31 -11.21 15.59
C ASP A 1074 73.68 -12.17 14.44
N GLY A 1075 72.73 -13.01 14.01
CA GLY A 1075 72.95 -14.03 12.99
C GLY A 1075 73.50 -15.35 13.54
N VAL A 1076 73.57 -16.37 12.69
CA VAL A 1076 73.90 -17.75 13.08
C VAL A 1076 75.40 -18.00 12.92
N THR A 1077 76.12 -18.29 14.01
CA THR A 1077 77.58 -18.54 14.01
C THR A 1077 77.94 -19.88 14.65
N VAL A 1078 79.14 -20.39 14.37
CA VAL A 1078 79.63 -21.65 14.95
C VAL A 1078 79.63 -21.59 16.48
N ASP A 1079 80.00 -20.45 17.06
CA ASP A 1079 80.12 -20.27 18.51
C ASP A 1079 78.77 -20.15 19.20
N ASN A 1080 77.86 -19.30 18.70
CA ASN A 1080 76.57 -19.09 19.35
C ASN A 1080 75.64 -20.32 19.23
N THR A 1081 75.80 -21.10 18.16
CA THR A 1081 75.13 -22.39 17.99
C THR A 1081 75.85 -23.53 18.70
N ARG A 1082 77.09 -23.33 19.14
CA ARG A 1082 78.00 -24.37 19.67
C ARG A 1082 78.15 -25.55 18.69
N THR A 1083 78.29 -25.23 17.40
CA THR A 1083 78.42 -26.23 16.34
C THR A 1083 79.76 -26.95 16.44
N LYS A 1084 79.73 -28.29 16.45
CA LYS A 1084 80.92 -29.14 16.52
C LYS A 1084 80.79 -30.31 15.55
N VAL A 1085 81.83 -30.55 14.75
CA VAL A 1085 81.97 -31.73 13.88
C VAL A 1085 82.94 -32.71 14.53
N PHE A 1086 82.54 -33.98 14.59
CA PHE A 1086 83.37 -35.08 15.06
C PHE A 1086 83.62 -36.06 13.93
N VAL A 1087 84.90 -36.41 13.74
CA VAL A 1087 85.34 -37.44 12.80
C VAL A 1087 85.92 -38.59 13.61
N ILE A 1088 85.39 -39.80 13.44
CA ILE A 1088 85.81 -41.00 14.15
C ILE A 1088 86.48 -41.93 13.13
N VAL A 1089 87.79 -42.19 13.31
CA VAL A 1089 88.57 -43.10 12.46
C VAL A 1089 89.00 -44.28 13.32
N ASN A 1090 88.60 -45.50 12.96
CA ASN A 1090 88.94 -46.73 13.70
C ASN A 1090 88.75 -46.58 15.23
N LYS A 1091 87.59 -46.06 15.65
CA LYS A 1091 87.18 -45.78 17.04
C LYS A 1091 87.90 -44.60 17.74
N LYS A 1092 88.93 -43.99 17.15
CA LYS A 1092 89.54 -42.75 17.66
C LYS A 1092 88.75 -41.53 17.18
N LYS A 1093 88.32 -40.69 18.12
CA LYS A 1093 87.51 -39.50 17.87
C LYS A 1093 88.39 -38.26 17.73
N TYR A 1094 88.16 -37.50 16.67
CA TYR A 1094 88.78 -36.21 16.39
C TYR A 1094 87.67 -35.14 16.34
N THR A 1095 87.95 -33.94 16.83
CA THR A 1095 87.07 -32.77 16.70
C THR A 1095 87.63 -31.88 15.61
N ALA A 1096 86.78 -31.40 14.70
CA ALA A 1096 87.21 -30.53 13.63
C ALA A 1096 87.33 -29.07 14.08
N SER A 1097 88.27 -28.35 13.50
CA SER A 1097 88.21 -26.88 13.42
C SER A 1097 87.22 -26.52 12.31
N ILE A 1098 86.34 -25.55 12.56
CA ILE A 1098 85.28 -25.12 11.64
C ILE A 1098 85.43 -23.61 11.44
N ASP A 1099 85.42 -23.14 10.20
CA ASP A 1099 85.41 -21.72 9.88
C ASP A 1099 84.00 -21.11 9.97
N PHE A 1100 83.88 -19.81 9.73
CA PHE A 1100 82.61 -19.08 9.80
C PHE A 1100 81.61 -19.51 8.72
N GLU A 1101 82.08 -20.07 7.61
CA GLU A 1101 81.23 -20.59 6.53
C GLU A 1101 80.74 -22.01 6.80
N GLY A 1102 81.25 -22.69 7.83
CA GLY A 1102 80.89 -24.08 8.14
C GLY A 1102 81.79 -25.12 7.47
N ASN A 1103 82.89 -24.71 6.83
CA ASN A 1103 83.88 -25.66 6.33
C ASN A 1103 84.74 -26.17 7.50
N TYR A 1104 84.92 -27.48 7.59
CA TYR A 1104 85.62 -28.13 8.67
C TYR A 1104 86.86 -28.89 8.19
N ILE A 1105 87.90 -28.89 9.03
CA ILE A 1105 89.15 -29.61 8.78
C ILE A 1105 89.51 -30.46 10.02
N VAL A 1106 89.85 -31.72 9.79
CA VAL A 1106 90.41 -32.62 10.80
C VAL A 1106 91.78 -33.10 10.35
N LYS A 1107 92.83 -32.77 11.11
CA LYS A 1107 94.18 -33.32 10.93
C LYS A 1107 94.29 -34.66 11.66
N LEU A 1108 94.76 -35.70 10.97
CA LEU A 1108 94.90 -37.05 11.51
C LEU A 1108 96.34 -37.30 11.98
N LYS A 1109 96.50 -38.07 13.07
CA LYS A 1109 97.82 -38.48 13.58
C LYS A 1109 98.51 -39.53 12.69
N SER A 1110 97.76 -40.20 11.82
CA SER A 1110 98.23 -41.30 10.96
C SER A 1110 97.58 -41.17 9.58
N LYS A 1111 98.28 -41.61 8.52
CA LYS A 1111 97.69 -41.67 7.17
C LYS A 1111 96.54 -42.69 7.13
N LEU A 1112 95.51 -42.40 6.34
CA LEU A 1112 94.41 -43.34 6.09
C LEU A 1112 94.86 -44.45 5.13
N TYR A 1113 94.36 -45.66 5.36
CA TYR A 1113 94.55 -46.81 4.49
C TYR A 1113 93.22 -47.23 3.87
N SER A 1114 93.29 -47.86 2.69
CA SER A 1114 92.11 -48.49 2.08
C SER A 1114 91.45 -49.44 3.08
N GLY A 1115 90.12 -49.41 3.16
CA GLY A 1115 89.32 -50.16 4.13
C GLY A 1115 89.13 -49.49 5.50
N ASN A 1116 89.79 -48.36 5.80
CA ASN A 1116 89.51 -47.61 7.04
C ASN A 1116 88.05 -47.15 7.11
N LYS A 1117 87.41 -47.34 8.28
CA LYS A 1117 86.04 -46.89 8.54
C LYS A 1117 86.05 -45.52 9.22
N VAL A 1118 85.52 -44.52 8.52
CA VAL A 1118 85.42 -43.13 9.00
C VAL A 1118 83.96 -42.81 9.28
N THR A 1119 83.64 -42.24 10.44
CA THR A 1119 82.30 -41.76 10.77
C THR A 1119 82.33 -40.26 11.08
N VAL A 1120 81.59 -39.47 10.32
CA VAL A 1120 81.49 -38.01 10.51
C VAL A 1120 80.12 -37.65 11.06
N LYS A 1121 80.05 -36.83 12.10
CA LYS A 1121 78.79 -36.37 12.68
C LYS A 1121 78.92 -34.97 13.26
N ALA A 1122 77.86 -34.18 13.22
CA ALA A 1122 77.82 -32.85 13.79
C ALA A 1122 76.81 -32.73 14.95
N ARG A 1123 77.01 -31.73 15.80
CA ARG A 1123 76.06 -31.30 16.83
C ARG A 1123 76.05 -29.79 16.94
N ASN A 1124 74.95 -29.22 17.43
CA ASN A 1124 74.86 -27.86 17.96
C ASN A 1124 74.37 -27.90 19.42
N LYS A 1125 73.95 -26.76 19.97
CA LYS A 1125 73.35 -26.64 21.33
C LYS A 1125 72.06 -27.45 21.50
N LYS A 1126 71.27 -27.65 20.44
CA LYS A 1126 70.02 -28.44 20.47
C LYS A 1126 70.27 -29.94 20.40
N GLY A 1127 71.45 -30.39 19.96
CA GLY A 1127 71.86 -31.78 20.04
C GLY A 1127 72.59 -32.29 18.81
N MET A 1128 72.73 -33.61 18.72
CA MET A 1128 73.49 -34.29 17.68
C MET A 1128 72.63 -34.63 16.46
N GLY A 1129 73.15 -34.24 15.29
CA GLY A 1129 72.67 -34.60 13.97
C GLY A 1129 73.00 -36.04 13.61
N ILE A 1130 72.87 -36.37 12.32
CA ILE A 1130 73.05 -37.73 11.83
C ILE A 1130 74.51 -37.96 11.46
N ALA A 1131 74.99 -39.16 11.78
CA ALA A 1131 76.33 -39.59 11.43
C ALA A 1131 76.36 -40.21 10.03
N LYS A 1132 77.34 -39.81 9.20
CA LYS A 1132 77.67 -40.47 7.95
C LYS A 1132 78.87 -41.39 8.13
N LYS A 1133 78.78 -42.58 7.56
CA LYS A 1133 79.89 -43.53 7.54
C LYS A 1133 80.49 -43.56 6.14
N TYR A 1134 81.82 -43.58 6.09
CA TYR A 1134 82.63 -43.68 4.89
C TYR A 1134 83.57 -44.86 5.05
N THR A 1135 83.81 -45.57 3.94
CA THR A 1135 84.91 -46.52 3.83
C THR A 1135 85.93 -45.87 2.90
N VAL A 1136 87.16 -45.70 3.37
CA VAL A 1136 88.25 -45.18 2.56
C VAL A 1136 88.50 -46.17 1.43
N LYS A 1137 88.38 -45.71 0.19
CA LYS A 1137 88.71 -46.50 -1.00
C LYS A 1137 90.20 -46.40 -1.26
#